data_AF-A0A7W1JKY3-F1
#
_entry.id   AF-A0A7W1JKY3-F1
#
_cell.length_a   1.000
_cell.length_b   1.000
_cell.length_c   1.000
_cell.angle_alpha   90.00
_cell.angle_beta   90.00
_cell.angle_gamma   90.00
#
_symmetry.space_group_name_H-M   'P 1'
#
loop_
_entity.id
_entity.type
_entity.pdbx_description
1 polymer ?
#
loop_
_entity_poly.entity_id
_entity_poly.type
_entity_poly.pdbx_seq_one_letter_code
_entity_poly.pdbx_strand_id
1 'polypeptide(L)'
;MKIVSKTLLLFSCLSFSFFIEAKQIELQLNKSEKVDVILEGNIDDNELQGPWHNSEEKTPRYCRKIQYENNGAHPVENFLPTLNKKSYYTHESLAEQLSKEDAPLKALYKLWTTQVNITAQEDNISNDPLYILNFKGYCHQDQYVQSFIKLCSLFDVDARLIAMHGKENYDFCYQGIQWEFLDPIDDQFYLSLNNKTLVSSEEVMDDPFLALRTKTNRKMDGVDFKEAWRNLAHFEIVESYLGDNLPQTSYQSSTDKVIGFKFYPSEKIIYHANAKSFVLHTNERVVEHVLNPNARFKNANNKIDYTSPFPLREINNSTTSLISIDSKMIQPGESYLFANPNVFSTNIEIESSSAEGLIHVYSTCSNHLYPALTLGANHIDLGTANDSLINIVIDLDDSLESKTSVIDVVNQNTVFKYCTPSFELSQKNAEVQIDKVWWQISTNSEFDFIPSNFEQVESFSNTINLPNITDTFFNSDDVYYFRVKGSTNGQWNSWSAPYRFKVKKPEAVTKIDFEKLERNKFQISWDSVSDEAEYLIFASNSLDFLPSVYFDKQINSLIDGKVANEELNNNMKVITKDSSYIVDGSYAYYRIIARENGQLSVPSRLIHVYDEDLHQPRDVLQIADLNMNHSVIERTQFPQSYEMEESSILPIPNQFASWENKLFDVSSHLPSSVKPNEIVPYTPSPYLSAEIWASVKQYFLPENHPVKPKLDRMFSKRRVMLSPDTFKAAGFVRYKPGRVSHILASAHPKLQGFFFKGFPDVDLKITNDWEKLANRIRGALSIEECIKRHGYQKIFKVPKKWLYPLPANPSPPKSSKILRKNFILVAEDMRIYEHDKNNDMYKKKMTRSLMEALFVVINEEGLADSLYAFNVPFCKDGKLAFIDTEWHHRWPVNFPKFKKYFSSKMGKYWDKLVRDAAKNNELKK
;
A
#
# COMPACT_ATOMS: atom_id res chain seq x y z
N MET A 1 -18.71 -35.80 -30.09
CA MET A 1 -18.24 -34.55 -30.72
C MET A 1 -18.45 -34.64 -32.23
N LYS A 2 -19.49 -33.98 -32.76
CA LYS A 2 -19.67 -33.77 -34.21
C LYS A 2 -19.25 -32.33 -34.48
N ILE A 3 -18.08 -32.13 -35.08
CA ILE A 3 -17.66 -30.81 -35.55
C ILE A 3 -18.25 -30.64 -36.95
N VAL A 4 -19.32 -29.84 -37.07
CA VAL A 4 -19.90 -29.49 -38.38
C VAL A 4 -19.27 -28.19 -38.83
N SER A 5 -18.02 -28.26 -39.26
CA SER A 5 -17.43 -27.20 -40.06
C SER A 5 -17.90 -27.37 -41.51
N LYS A 6 -18.19 -26.26 -42.20
CA LYS A 6 -18.27 -26.25 -43.67
C LYS A 6 -16.91 -26.56 -44.35
N THR A 7 -15.88 -26.90 -43.58
CA THR A 7 -14.58 -27.40 -44.03
C THR A 7 -14.13 -28.56 -43.13
N LEU A 8 -14.09 -29.76 -43.71
CA LEU A 8 -13.78 -31.04 -43.08
C LEU A 8 -12.38 -31.09 -42.44
N LEU A 9 -12.24 -31.59 -41.20
CA LEU A 9 -11.10 -32.44 -40.82
C LEU A 9 -11.38 -33.24 -39.54
N LEU A 10 -11.13 -34.56 -39.59
CA LEU A 10 -11.13 -35.49 -38.46
C LEU A 10 -9.84 -35.31 -37.64
N PHE A 11 -9.92 -35.43 -36.32
CA PHE A 11 -8.74 -35.71 -35.50
C PHE A 11 -8.91 -36.96 -34.64
N SER A 12 -7.92 -37.85 -34.77
CA SER A 12 -7.43 -38.76 -33.74
C SER A 12 -5.98 -38.40 -33.45
N CYS A 13 -5.60 -38.42 -32.17
CA CYS A 13 -4.26 -38.22 -31.60
C CYS A 13 -3.07 -38.25 -32.59
N LEU A 14 -2.48 -37.09 -32.88
CA LEU A 14 -1.06 -36.84 -33.16
C LEU A 14 -0.86 -35.32 -33.33
N SER A 15 0.19 -34.78 -32.74
CA SER A 15 0.54 -33.36 -32.64
C SER A 15 0.81 -32.70 -34.01
N PHE A 16 -0.23 -32.17 -34.63
CA PHE A 16 -0.16 -31.17 -35.70
C PHE A 16 -1.19 -30.08 -35.41
N SER A 17 -0.74 -28.88 -35.05
CA SER A 17 -1.59 -27.70 -34.93
C SER A 17 -1.98 -27.24 -36.33
N PHE A 18 -3.27 -27.25 -36.63
CA PHE A 18 -3.83 -26.71 -37.87
C PHE A 18 -4.61 -25.44 -37.54
N PHE A 19 -4.32 -24.35 -38.26
CA PHE A 19 -5.08 -23.10 -38.15
C PHE A 19 -6.50 -23.31 -38.68
N ILE A 20 -7.50 -23.06 -37.84
CA ILE A 20 -8.90 -23.10 -38.23
C ILE A 20 -9.36 -21.64 -38.48
N GLU A 21 -9.54 -21.25 -39.75
CA GLU A 21 -10.30 -20.04 -40.12
C GLU A 21 -11.81 -20.32 -39.92
N ALA A 22 -12.28 -20.28 -38.67
CA ALA A 22 -13.68 -20.48 -38.35
C ALA A 22 -14.34 -19.16 -37.96
N LYS A 23 -15.27 -18.67 -38.79
CA LYS A 23 -16.19 -17.57 -38.44
C LYS A 23 -17.12 -17.92 -37.27
N GLN A 24 -17.28 -19.22 -37.03
CA GLN A 24 -18.22 -19.75 -36.06
C GLN A 24 -17.69 -21.09 -35.54
N ILE A 25 -17.68 -21.27 -34.22
CA ILE A 25 -17.37 -22.54 -33.57
C ILE A 25 -18.67 -23.14 -33.05
N GLU A 26 -18.97 -24.38 -33.41
CA GLU A 26 -20.15 -25.10 -32.93
C GLU A 26 -19.73 -26.35 -32.15
N LEU A 27 -20.25 -26.48 -30.94
CA LEU A 27 -19.94 -27.55 -29.99
C LEU A 27 -21.23 -28.19 -29.51
N GLN A 28 -21.30 -29.51 -29.56
CA GLN A 28 -22.40 -30.27 -28.96
C GLN A 28 -21.91 -31.01 -27.74
N LEU A 29 -22.42 -30.63 -26.58
CA LEU A 29 -22.08 -31.21 -25.29
C LEU A 29 -23.26 -32.03 -24.76
N ASN A 30 -23.00 -33.26 -24.33
CA ASN A 30 -23.96 -34.12 -23.66
C ASN A 30 -23.40 -34.50 -22.28
N LYS A 31 -24.28 -34.57 -21.27
CA LYS A 31 -24.04 -35.14 -19.93
C LYS A 31 -22.84 -34.58 -19.13
N SER A 32 -23.14 -33.85 -18.05
CA SER A 32 -22.29 -33.66 -16.84
C SER A 32 -20.77 -33.48 -16.98
N GLU A 33 -20.25 -33.00 -18.10
CA GLU A 33 -18.81 -32.81 -18.29
C GLU A 33 -18.48 -31.32 -18.26
N LYS A 34 -17.46 -31.00 -17.46
CA LYS A 34 -16.61 -29.84 -17.69
C LYS A 34 -15.81 -30.13 -18.94
N VAL A 35 -15.97 -29.32 -19.98
CA VAL A 35 -15.28 -29.56 -21.25
C VAL A 35 -14.21 -28.49 -21.42
N ASP A 36 -12.96 -28.93 -21.44
CA ASP A 36 -11.87 -28.11 -21.94
C ASP A 36 -12.00 -28.02 -23.46
N VAL A 37 -12.38 -26.86 -23.95
CA VAL A 37 -12.32 -26.55 -25.37
C VAL A 37 -11.04 -25.78 -25.61
N ILE A 38 -10.04 -26.46 -26.14
CA ILE A 38 -8.83 -25.80 -26.61
C ILE A 38 -9.20 -25.07 -27.89
N LEU A 39 -9.37 -23.76 -27.79
CA LEU A 39 -9.39 -22.89 -28.94
C LEU A 39 -7.93 -22.53 -29.21
N GLU A 40 -7.33 -23.05 -30.27
CA GLU A 40 -6.02 -22.61 -30.77
C GLU A 40 -6.12 -21.18 -31.37
N GLY A 41 -6.90 -20.29 -30.76
CA GLY A 41 -7.02 -18.90 -31.16
C GLY A 41 -5.81 -18.09 -30.67
N ASN A 42 -5.31 -17.21 -31.53
CA ASN A 42 -4.15 -16.35 -31.25
C ASN A 42 -4.51 -15.03 -30.52
N ILE A 43 -5.75 -14.87 -30.03
CA ILE A 43 -6.24 -13.58 -29.53
C ILE A 43 -6.94 -13.75 -28.19
N ASP A 44 -6.45 -12.99 -27.20
CA ASP A 44 -7.14 -12.75 -25.94
C ASP A 44 -7.88 -11.40 -26.03
N ASP A 45 -9.19 -11.41 -25.80
CA ASP A 45 -10.03 -10.18 -25.80
C ASP A 45 -9.52 -9.13 -24.80
N ASN A 46 -8.78 -9.52 -23.77
CA ASN A 46 -8.17 -8.60 -22.81
C ASN A 46 -6.88 -7.95 -23.35
N GLU A 47 -6.18 -8.59 -24.29
CA GLU A 47 -4.96 -8.03 -24.90
C GLU A 47 -5.27 -6.88 -25.86
N LEU A 48 -6.44 -6.90 -26.49
CA LEU A 48 -6.89 -5.86 -27.43
C LEU A 48 -7.34 -4.57 -26.74
N GLN A 49 -7.45 -4.56 -25.41
CA GLN A 49 -7.85 -3.37 -24.67
C GLN A 49 -6.75 -2.31 -24.70
N GLY A 50 -7.15 -1.07 -24.99
CA GLY A 50 -6.27 0.09 -24.92
C GLY A 50 -5.92 0.46 -23.49
N PRO A 51 -4.96 1.37 -23.30
CA PRO A 51 -4.54 1.83 -21.98
C PRO A 51 -5.67 2.60 -21.29
N TRP A 52 -6.61 3.22 -22.00
CA TRP A 52 -7.68 4.00 -21.39
C TRP A 52 -8.98 3.19 -21.38
N HIS A 53 -9.40 2.71 -20.21
CA HIS A 53 -10.70 2.04 -20.05
C HIS A 53 -11.90 3.00 -20.20
N ASN A 54 -11.64 4.32 -20.26
CA ASN A 54 -12.63 5.38 -20.26
C ASN A 54 -12.93 5.98 -21.65
N SER A 55 -12.34 5.47 -22.75
CA SER A 55 -12.75 5.97 -24.07
C SER A 55 -14.07 5.31 -24.48
N GLU A 56 -15.00 6.12 -24.98
CA GLU A 56 -16.25 5.69 -25.66
C GLU A 56 -15.97 4.79 -26.90
N GLU A 57 -14.70 4.53 -27.20
CA GLU A 57 -14.28 3.64 -28.26
C GLU A 57 -14.68 2.21 -27.91
N LYS A 58 -15.65 1.70 -28.67
CA LYS A 58 -16.01 0.29 -28.67
C LYS A 58 -14.77 -0.53 -28.98
N THR A 59 -14.17 -1.11 -27.95
CA THR A 59 -13.06 -2.05 -28.13
C THR A 59 -13.64 -3.28 -28.83
N PRO A 60 -13.19 -3.56 -30.07
CA PRO A 60 -13.74 -4.67 -30.83
C PRO A 60 -13.35 -5.97 -30.11
N ARG A 61 -14.34 -6.85 -29.91
CA ARG A 61 -14.15 -8.17 -29.31
C ARG A 61 -14.10 -9.23 -30.39
N TYR A 62 -13.16 -10.15 -30.24
CA TYR A 62 -13.05 -11.33 -31.07
C TYR A 62 -14.28 -12.22 -30.92
N CYS A 63 -14.79 -12.41 -29.71
CA CYS A 63 -16.04 -13.12 -29.50
C CYS A 63 -17.25 -12.18 -29.60
N ARG A 64 -17.96 -12.15 -30.73
CA ARG A 64 -19.13 -11.29 -30.95
C ARG A 64 -20.37 -11.75 -30.18
N LYS A 65 -20.58 -13.07 -30.13
CA LYS A 65 -21.76 -13.68 -29.52
C LYS A 65 -21.45 -15.11 -29.09
N ILE A 66 -21.99 -15.52 -27.94
CA ILE A 66 -22.04 -16.93 -27.54
C ILE A 66 -23.49 -17.33 -27.32
N GLN A 67 -23.94 -18.37 -28.01
CA GLN A 67 -25.28 -18.91 -27.91
C GLN A 67 -25.24 -20.34 -27.36
N TYR A 68 -26.03 -20.59 -26.35
CA TYR A 68 -26.34 -21.91 -25.82
C TYR A 68 -27.76 -22.27 -26.23
N GLU A 69 -28.00 -23.47 -26.74
CA GLU A 69 -29.31 -23.96 -27.15
C GLU A 69 -29.55 -25.36 -26.57
N ASN A 70 -30.68 -25.55 -25.90
CA ASN A 70 -31.06 -26.85 -25.35
C ASN A 70 -31.75 -27.69 -26.43
N ASN A 71 -30.99 -28.54 -27.11
CA ASN A 71 -31.49 -29.52 -28.07
C ASN A 71 -31.89 -30.86 -27.42
N GLY A 72 -31.82 -30.96 -26.09
CA GLY A 72 -32.24 -32.12 -25.32
C GLY A 72 -33.74 -32.23 -25.15
N ALA A 73 -34.19 -33.36 -24.61
CA ALA A 73 -35.61 -33.62 -24.33
C ALA A 73 -36.07 -33.10 -22.95
N HIS A 74 -35.13 -32.68 -22.09
CA HIS A 74 -35.40 -32.34 -20.69
C HIS A 74 -34.95 -30.90 -20.35
N PRO A 75 -35.61 -30.24 -19.39
CA PRO A 75 -35.12 -28.97 -18.85
C PRO A 75 -33.80 -29.16 -18.09
N VAL A 76 -32.92 -28.15 -18.16
CA VAL A 76 -31.73 -28.04 -17.32
C VAL A 76 -32.02 -27.06 -16.19
N GLU A 77 -31.89 -27.53 -14.95
CA GLU A 77 -32.08 -26.69 -13.76
C GLU A 77 -30.77 -25.97 -13.40
N ASN A 78 -30.87 -24.76 -12.85
CA ASN A 78 -29.71 -23.95 -12.45
C ASN A 78 -28.63 -23.83 -13.54
N PHE A 79 -29.04 -23.72 -14.80
CA PHE A 79 -28.15 -23.56 -15.93
C PHE A 79 -27.47 -22.19 -15.85
N LEU A 80 -26.15 -22.18 -15.68
CA LEU A 80 -25.37 -20.97 -15.62
C LEU A 80 -23.98 -21.24 -16.21
N PRO A 81 -23.83 -21.10 -17.53
CA PRO A 81 -22.58 -21.46 -18.17
C PRO A 81 -21.49 -20.48 -17.73
N THR A 82 -20.34 -21.02 -17.35
CA THR A 82 -19.13 -20.23 -17.09
C THR A 82 -18.08 -20.58 -18.13
N LEU A 83 -17.34 -19.55 -18.56
CA LEU A 83 -16.20 -19.69 -19.45
C LEU A 83 -14.95 -19.24 -18.68
N ASN A 84 -13.89 -20.05 -18.74
CA ASN A 84 -12.62 -19.77 -18.06
C ASN A 84 -12.77 -19.56 -16.56
N LYS A 85 -13.70 -20.30 -15.94
CA LYS A 85 -14.04 -20.21 -14.51
C LYS A 85 -14.48 -18.80 -14.07
N LYS A 86 -14.86 -17.91 -15.01
CA LYS A 86 -15.51 -16.64 -14.68
C LYS A 86 -16.91 -16.92 -14.17
N SER A 87 -17.06 -16.88 -12.87
CA SER A 87 -18.33 -17.05 -12.17
C SER A 87 -18.72 -15.75 -11.47
N TYR A 88 -19.90 -15.75 -10.88
CA TYR A 88 -20.34 -14.69 -9.98
C TYR A 88 -19.37 -14.55 -8.81
N TYR A 89 -19.11 -13.31 -8.46
CA TYR A 89 -18.53 -13.01 -7.16
C TYR A 89 -19.62 -13.16 -6.11
N THR A 90 -19.53 -14.24 -5.34
CA THR A 90 -20.18 -14.35 -4.04
C THR A 90 -19.16 -13.99 -2.98
N HIS A 91 -19.61 -13.77 -1.75
CA HIS A 91 -18.69 -13.59 -0.63
C HIS A 91 -17.72 -14.79 -0.51
N GLU A 92 -18.26 -16.01 -0.61
CA GLU A 92 -17.47 -17.24 -0.50
C GLU A 92 -16.47 -17.40 -1.66
N SER A 93 -16.89 -17.18 -2.92
CA SER A 93 -16.00 -17.39 -4.08
C SER A 93 -14.86 -16.37 -4.11
N LEU A 94 -15.16 -15.11 -3.77
CA LEU A 94 -14.15 -14.06 -3.70
C LEU A 94 -13.24 -14.25 -2.48
N ALA A 95 -13.76 -14.67 -1.33
CA ALA A 95 -12.93 -15.03 -0.17
C ALA A 95 -11.98 -16.20 -0.49
N GLU A 96 -12.46 -17.23 -1.19
CA GLU A 96 -11.63 -18.35 -1.63
C GLU A 96 -10.53 -17.87 -2.58
N GLN A 97 -10.86 -17.00 -3.54
CA GLN A 97 -9.88 -16.41 -4.45
C GLN A 97 -8.83 -15.61 -3.69
N LEU A 98 -9.25 -14.67 -2.83
CA LEU A 98 -8.37 -13.82 -2.05
C LEU A 98 -7.47 -14.62 -1.09
N SER A 99 -7.93 -15.75 -0.56
CA SER A 99 -7.13 -16.62 0.31
C SER A 99 -5.92 -17.26 -0.39
N LYS A 100 -5.91 -17.27 -1.72
CA LYS A 100 -4.82 -17.83 -2.55
C LYS A 100 -3.81 -16.75 -2.98
N GLU A 101 -4.10 -15.48 -2.72
CA GLU A 101 -3.27 -14.35 -3.11
C GLU A 101 -2.26 -13.99 -2.02
N ASP A 102 -1.02 -13.70 -2.41
CA ASP A 102 0.02 -13.23 -1.47
C ASP A 102 -0.30 -11.83 -0.90
N ALA A 103 -1.07 -11.03 -1.66
CA ALA A 103 -1.49 -9.69 -1.29
C ALA A 103 -2.99 -9.49 -1.57
N PRO A 104 -3.89 -10.01 -0.70
CA PRO A 104 -5.34 -10.01 -0.92
C PRO A 104 -5.92 -8.62 -1.20
N LEU A 105 -5.48 -7.59 -0.46
CA LEU A 105 -5.92 -6.22 -0.68
C LEU A 105 -5.58 -5.71 -2.09
N LYS A 106 -4.37 -6.02 -2.60
CA LYS A 106 -3.96 -5.63 -3.96
C LYS A 106 -4.77 -6.36 -5.03
N ALA A 107 -5.06 -7.65 -4.82
CA ALA A 107 -5.88 -8.43 -5.72
C ALA A 107 -7.33 -7.89 -5.76
N LEU A 108 -7.90 -7.55 -4.61
CA LEU A 108 -9.22 -6.93 -4.50
C LEU A 108 -9.27 -5.55 -5.17
N TYR A 109 -8.25 -4.74 -4.93
CA TYR A 109 -8.10 -3.42 -5.55
C TYR A 109 -8.00 -3.52 -7.08
N LYS A 110 -7.12 -4.39 -7.60
CA LYS A 110 -6.99 -4.66 -9.04
C LYS A 110 -8.29 -5.16 -9.63
N LEU A 111 -9.00 -6.06 -8.92
CA LEU A 111 -10.31 -6.53 -9.36
C LEU A 111 -11.28 -5.36 -9.49
N TRP A 112 -11.38 -4.51 -8.48
CA TRP A 112 -12.29 -3.37 -8.48
C TRP A 112 -11.98 -2.40 -9.63
N THR A 113 -10.73 -1.94 -9.74
CA THR A 113 -10.32 -0.94 -10.74
C THR A 113 -10.33 -1.45 -12.17
N THR A 114 -10.26 -2.77 -12.39
CA THR A 114 -10.36 -3.35 -13.75
C THR A 114 -11.78 -3.69 -14.16
N GLN A 115 -12.69 -3.92 -13.22
CA GLN A 115 -14.06 -4.36 -13.51
C GLN A 115 -15.13 -3.28 -13.33
N VAL A 116 -14.81 -2.18 -12.64
CA VAL A 116 -15.75 -1.08 -12.37
C VAL A 116 -15.25 0.22 -12.97
N ASN A 117 -16.03 0.83 -13.85
CA ASN A 117 -15.74 2.17 -14.38
C ASN A 117 -16.46 3.25 -13.58
N ILE A 118 -15.85 4.43 -13.50
CA ILE A 118 -16.48 5.63 -12.96
C ILE A 118 -17.27 6.31 -14.07
N THR A 119 -18.53 6.67 -13.81
CA THR A 119 -19.36 7.48 -14.71
C THR A 119 -19.77 8.79 -14.06
N ALA A 120 -19.96 9.84 -14.87
CA ALA A 120 -20.51 11.12 -14.43
C ALA A 120 -22.04 11.10 -14.31
N GLN A 121 -22.70 10.06 -14.85
CA GLN A 121 -24.16 9.95 -14.80
C GLN A 121 -24.60 9.41 -13.44
N GLU A 122 -25.45 10.16 -12.73
CA GLU A 122 -26.15 9.67 -11.55
C GLU A 122 -27.22 8.65 -11.98
N ASP A 123 -26.88 7.37 -11.88
CA ASP A 123 -27.83 6.28 -12.02
C ASP A 123 -28.25 5.78 -10.63
N ASN A 124 -29.53 5.43 -10.44
CA ASN A 124 -30.04 4.85 -9.20
C ASN A 124 -29.62 3.36 -9.09
N ILE A 125 -28.32 3.14 -8.92
CA ILE A 125 -27.68 1.83 -8.82
C ILE A 125 -27.65 1.35 -7.37
N SER A 126 -27.73 0.03 -7.16
CA SER A 126 -27.52 -0.58 -5.85
C SER A 126 -26.14 -0.20 -5.27
N ASN A 127 -26.12 0.15 -3.99
CA ASN A 127 -24.88 0.39 -3.24
C ASN A 127 -24.19 -0.91 -2.75
N ASP A 128 -24.65 -2.08 -3.21
CA ASP A 128 -24.03 -3.38 -2.95
C ASP A 128 -22.84 -3.58 -3.90
N PRO A 129 -21.60 -3.67 -3.40
CA PRO A 129 -20.42 -3.78 -4.26
C PRO A 129 -20.39 -5.06 -5.10
N LEU A 130 -20.99 -6.17 -4.62
CA LEU A 130 -21.08 -7.40 -5.42
C LEU A 130 -22.12 -7.25 -6.53
N TYR A 131 -23.19 -6.48 -6.31
CA TYR A 131 -24.12 -6.14 -7.38
C TYR A 131 -23.42 -5.32 -8.47
N ILE A 132 -22.62 -4.32 -8.08
CA ILE A 132 -21.87 -3.49 -9.03
C ILE A 132 -20.91 -4.38 -9.85
N LEU A 133 -20.10 -5.21 -9.19
CA LEU A 133 -19.13 -6.09 -9.85
C LEU A 133 -19.80 -7.11 -10.80
N ASN A 134 -20.90 -7.73 -10.39
CA ASN A 134 -21.54 -8.78 -11.17
C ASN A 134 -22.44 -8.24 -12.29
N PHE A 135 -23.12 -7.11 -12.09
CA PHE A 135 -24.24 -6.73 -12.98
C PHE A 135 -24.06 -5.43 -13.72
N LYS A 136 -23.31 -4.48 -13.17
CA LYS A 136 -23.16 -3.14 -13.76
C LYS A 136 -21.79 -2.96 -14.38
N GLY A 137 -20.74 -3.20 -13.61
CA GLY A 137 -19.37 -2.86 -13.98
C GLY A 137 -19.13 -1.36 -14.08
N TYR A 138 -19.99 -0.53 -13.49
CA TYR A 138 -19.80 0.91 -13.38
C TYR A 138 -20.62 1.49 -12.22
N CYS A 139 -20.22 2.66 -11.71
CA CYS A 139 -20.98 3.45 -10.75
C CYS A 139 -20.56 4.93 -10.76
N HIS A 140 -21.33 5.79 -10.06
CA HIS A 140 -20.98 7.20 -9.90
C HIS A 140 -19.70 7.35 -9.06
N GLN A 141 -18.95 8.45 -9.26
CA GLN A 141 -17.69 8.72 -8.55
C GLN A 141 -17.85 8.66 -7.03
N ASP A 142 -18.89 9.30 -6.49
CA ASP A 142 -19.15 9.32 -5.03
C ASP A 142 -19.49 7.93 -4.47
N GLN A 143 -20.07 7.05 -5.29
CA GLN A 143 -20.41 5.68 -4.90
C GLN A 143 -19.22 4.74 -5.03
N TYR A 144 -18.27 5.05 -5.91
CA TYR A 144 -17.17 4.16 -6.27
C TYR A 144 -16.29 3.82 -5.07
N VAL A 145 -15.83 4.84 -4.35
CA VAL A 145 -14.96 4.65 -3.18
C VAL A 145 -15.74 4.03 -2.02
N GLN A 146 -16.97 4.49 -1.77
CA GLN A 146 -17.81 3.97 -0.69
C GLN A 146 -18.18 2.49 -0.91
N SER A 147 -18.43 2.09 -2.16
CA SER A 147 -18.70 0.69 -2.51
C SER A 147 -17.44 -0.16 -2.39
N PHE A 148 -16.27 0.37 -2.78
CA PHE A 148 -15.00 -0.32 -2.56
C PHE A 148 -14.70 -0.53 -1.06
N ILE A 149 -14.96 0.47 -0.21
CA ILE A 149 -14.79 0.34 1.25
C ILE A 149 -15.73 -0.75 1.81
N LYS A 150 -16.98 -0.80 1.35
CA LYS A 150 -17.92 -1.87 1.73
C LYS A 150 -17.46 -3.24 1.25
N LEU A 151 -16.83 -3.30 0.07
CA LEU A 151 -16.24 -4.55 -0.43
C LEU A 151 -15.07 -4.98 0.46
N CYS A 152 -14.19 -4.05 0.84
CA CYS A 152 -13.09 -4.29 1.77
C CYS A 152 -13.59 -4.82 3.13
N SER A 153 -14.64 -4.21 3.70
CA SER A 153 -15.18 -4.65 5.00
C SER A 153 -15.77 -6.05 4.98
N LEU A 154 -16.25 -6.53 3.83
CA LEU A 154 -16.68 -7.93 3.66
C LEU A 154 -15.53 -8.94 3.82
N PHE A 155 -14.27 -8.53 3.66
CA PHE A 155 -13.09 -9.41 3.67
C PHE A 155 -12.08 -9.05 4.77
N ASP A 156 -12.55 -8.54 5.92
CA ASP A 156 -11.70 -8.15 7.06
C ASP A 156 -10.57 -7.17 6.69
N VAL A 157 -10.81 -6.32 5.69
CA VAL A 157 -9.96 -5.17 5.37
C VAL A 157 -10.53 -3.95 6.06
N ASP A 158 -9.80 -3.45 7.05
CA ASP A 158 -10.10 -2.19 7.70
C ASP A 158 -9.81 -1.01 6.76
N ALA A 159 -10.60 0.05 6.84
CA ALA A 159 -10.34 1.31 6.17
C ALA A 159 -10.37 2.47 7.17
N ARG A 160 -9.52 3.48 6.93
CA ARG A 160 -9.53 4.74 7.70
C ARG A 160 -9.35 5.93 6.77
N LEU A 161 -10.08 7.00 7.06
CA LEU A 161 -9.96 8.26 6.33
C LEU A 161 -8.58 8.90 6.59
N ILE A 162 -7.99 9.45 5.53
CA ILE A 162 -6.71 10.17 5.59
C ILE A 162 -7.00 11.67 5.70
N ALA A 163 -6.12 12.37 6.42
CA ALA A 163 -6.07 13.82 6.48
C ALA A 163 -5.58 14.39 5.14
N MET A 164 -6.50 14.64 4.21
CA MET A 164 -6.20 15.28 2.93
C MET A 164 -7.14 16.45 2.66
N HIS A 165 -6.59 17.56 2.17
CA HIS A 165 -7.37 18.72 1.78
C HIS A 165 -8.21 18.43 0.54
N GLY A 166 -9.53 18.62 0.63
CA GLY A 166 -10.43 18.61 -0.53
C GLY A 166 -10.63 17.26 -1.22
N LYS A 167 -10.07 16.16 -0.68
CA LYS A 167 -10.23 14.81 -1.23
C LYS A 167 -10.50 13.79 -0.12
N GLU A 168 -11.41 12.85 -0.36
CA GLU A 168 -11.63 11.70 0.50
C GLU A 168 -10.74 10.53 0.08
N ASN A 169 -9.63 10.34 0.79
CA ASN A 169 -8.69 9.24 0.56
C ASN A 169 -8.60 8.32 1.78
N TYR A 170 -8.20 7.06 1.55
CA TYR A 170 -8.22 6.04 2.59
C TYR A 170 -6.92 5.24 2.66
N ASP A 171 -6.52 4.92 3.89
CA ASP A 171 -5.61 3.80 4.12
C ASP A 171 -6.44 2.55 4.38
N PHE A 172 -5.93 1.41 3.92
CA PHE A 172 -6.55 0.10 4.07
C PHE A 172 -5.61 -0.83 4.85
N CYS A 173 -6.14 -1.75 5.65
CA CYS A 173 -5.34 -2.68 6.45
C CYS A 173 -5.99 -4.05 6.49
N TYR A 174 -5.36 -5.02 5.84
CA TYR A 174 -5.79 -6.41 5.88
C TYR A 174 -5.33 -7.08 7.18
N GLN A 175 -6.28 -7.61 7.95
CA GLN A 175 -6.03 -8.38 9.18
C GLN A 175 -5.15 -7.66 10.24
N GLY A 176 -5.15 -6.32 10.25
CA GLY A 176 -4.38 -5.54 11.22
C GLY A 176 -2.86 -5.59 11.03
N ILE A 177 -2.36 -6.09 9.89
CA ILE A 177 -0.92 -6.31 9.64
C ILE A 177 -0.22 -4.99 9.32
N GLN A 178 -0.64 -4.31 8.26
CA GLN A 178 -0.02 -3.09 7.75
C GLN A 178 -1.07 -2.22 7.06
N TRP A 179 -0.98 -0.91 7.29
CA TRP A 179 -1.79 0.08 6.57
C TRP A 179 -1.13 0.39 5.22
N GLU A 180 -1.93 0.44 4.16
CA GLU A 180 -1.53 0.71 2.78
C GLU A 180 -2.42 1.83 2.21
N PHE A 181 -1.80 2.85 1.61
CA PHE A 181 -2.49 3.93 0.91
C PHE A 181 -2.96 3.44 -0.46
N LEU A 182 -4.24 3.62 -0.75
CA LEU A 182 -4.82 3.39 -2.08
C LEU A 182 -5.77 4.55 -2.40
N ASP A 183 -5.62 5.14 -3.57
CA ASP A 183 -6.58 6.07 -4.16
C ASP A 183 -7.31 5.35 -5.32
N PRO A 184 -8.52 4.81 -5.09
CA PRO A 184 -9.25 4.09 -6.12
C PRO A 184 -9.67 4.96 -7.30
N ILE A 185 -9.80 6.28 -7.12
CA ILE A 185 -10.26 7.20 -8.17
C ILE A 185 -9.12 7.49 -9.13
N ASP A 186 -7.99 7.93 -8.59
CA ASP A 186 -6.81 8.33 -9.39
C ASP A 186 -5.93 7.13 -9.77
N ASP A 187 -6.31 5.91 -9.37
CA ASP A 187 -5.53 4.67 -9.46
C ASP A 187 -4.10 4.82 -8.91
N GLN A 188 -3.97 5.52 -7.78
CA GLN A 188 -2.70 5.93 -7.21
C GLN A 188 -2.37 5.14 -5.94
N PHE A 189 -1.14 4.67 -5.88
CA PHE A 189 -0.55 4.05 -4.69
C PHE A 189 0.94 4.36 -4.64
N TYR A 190 1.56 4.13 -3.48
CA TYR A 190 2.98 4.43 -3.27
C TYR A 190 3.72 3.19 -2.77
N LEU A 191 4.92 2.99 -3.29
CA LEU A 191 5.81 1.91 -2.87
C LEU A 191 6.91 2.43 -1.95
N SER A 192 7.18 1.67 -0.90
CA SER A 192 8.34 1.91 -0.05
C SER A 192 9.64 1.78 -0.86
N LEU A 193 10.76 2.23 -0.29
CA LEU A 193 12.08 2.15 -0.95
C LEU A 193 12.59 0.71 -1.18
N ASN A 194 11.89 -0.32 -0.68
CA ASN A 194 12.16 -1.71 -1.07
C ASN A 194 11.48 -2.12 -2.40
N ASN A 195 10.66 -1.23 -2.98
CA ASN A 195 9.90 -1.40 -4.23
C ASN A 195 8.98 -2.64 -4.27
N LYS A 196 8.60 -3.18 -3.12
CA LYS A 196 7.77 -4.39 -2.96
C LYS A 196 6.54 -4.14 -2.09
N THR A 197 6.71 -3.36 -1.04
CA THR A 197 5.66 -3.08 -0.03
C THR A 197 4.97 -1.75 -0.35
N LEU A 198 3.64 -1.73 -0.31
CA LEU A 198 2.89 -0.49 -0.33
C LEU A 198 3.07 0.26 0.99
N VAL A 199 2.99 1.58 0.95
CA VAL A 199 3.13 2.41 2.16
C VAL A 199 1.81 3.04 2.54
N SER A 200 1.64 3.29 3.83
CA SER A 200 0.52 4.09 4.34
C SER A 200 0.71 5.59 4.01
N SER A 201 -0.38 6.34 4.10
CA SER A 201 -0.35 7.80 4.06
C SER A 201 0.63 8.41 5.07
N GLU A 202 0.72 7.84 6.28
CA GLU A 202 1.67 8.29 7.30
C GLU A 202 3.12 8.15 6.84
N GLU A 203 3.47 7.02 6.22
CA GLU A 203 4.81 6.82 5.68
C GLU A 203 5.11 7.77 4.50
N VAL A 204 4.11 8.13 3.70
CA VAL A 204 4.24 9.16 2.65
C VAL A 204 4.47 10.54 3.28
N MET A 205 3.71 10.89 4.32
CA MET A 205 3.88 12.16 5.04
C MET A 205 5.23 12.25 5.75
N ASP A 206 5.77 11.12 6.23
CA ASP A 206 7.06 11.06 6.91
C ASP A 206 8.25 11.04 5.93
N ASP A 207 8.07 10.45 4.74
CA ASP A 207 9.07 10.40 3.67
C ASP A 207 8.43 10.80 2.32
N PRO A 208 8.24 12.10 2.05
CA PRO A 208 7.53 12.57 0.86
C PRO A 208 8.19 12.19 -0.48
N PHE A 209 9.47 11.81 -0.47
CA PHE A 209 10.14 11.28 -1.66
C PHE A 209 9.42 10.06 -2.24
N LEU A 210 8.70 9.28 -1.41
CA LEU A 210 7.88 8.16 -1.86
C LEU A 210 6.78 8.62 -2.84
N ALA A 211 6.14 9.75 -2.59
CA ALA A 211 5.18 10.34 -3.51
C ALA A 211 5.86 11.06 -4.67
N LEU A 212 6.89 11.86 -4.40
CA LEU A 212 7.54 12.69 -5.42
C LEU A 212 8.28 11.90 -6.50
N ARG A 213 8.78 10.70 -6.17
CA ARG A 213 9.37 9.79 -7.17
C ARG A 213 8.31 9.05 -7.98
N THR A 214 7.07 9.01 -7.51
CA THR A 214 6.00 8.22 -8.10
C THR A 214 5.24 9.05 -9.13
N LYS A 215 5.05 8.47 -10.31
CA LYS A 215 4.25 9.06 -11.37
C LYS A 215 2.78 9.17 -10.93
N THR A 216 2.20 10.36 -11.07
CA THR A 216 0.83 10.69 -10.66
C THR A 216 -0.24 10.20 -11.63
N ASN A 217 0.12 9.98 -12.88
CA ASN A 217 -0.74 9.35 -13.88
C ASN A 217 0.01 8.20 -14.53
N ARG A 218 -0.41 6.96 -14.25
CA ARG A 218 0.26 5.74 -14.70
C ARG A 218 0.57 5.71 -16.20
N LYS A 219 -0.28 6.30 -17.05
CA LYS A 219 -0.21 6.12 -18.51
C LYS A 219 0.34 7.31 -19.29
N MET A 220 0.42 8.51 -18.69
CA MET A 220 0.94 9.73 -19.34
C MET A 220 2.48 9.72 -19.51
N ASP A 221 3.08 10.75 -20.10
CA ASP A 221 4.54 10.81 -20.29
C ASP A 221 5.29 11.14 -18.98
N GLY A 222 6.36 10.40 -18.69
CA GLY A 222 7.35 10.72 -17.63
C GLY A 222 6.80 10.96 -16.21
N VAL A 223 7.69 11.36 -15.29
CA VAL A 223 7.28 11.87 -13.98
C VAL A 223 7.16 13.39 -14.09
N ASP A 224 5.95 13.94 -13.90
CA ASP A 224 5.75 15.37 -13.72
C ASP A 224 5.93 15.71 -12.24
N PHE A 225 7.12 16.21 -11.89
CA PHE A 225 7.41 16.57 -10.51
C PHE A 225 6.49 17.67 -9.97
N LYS A 226 6.03 18.61 -10.80
CA LYS A 226 5.13 19.69 -10.37
C LYS A 226 3.80 19.11 -9.90
N GLU A 227 3.28 18.16 -10.68
CA GLU A 227 2.06 17.43 -10.33
C GLU A 227 2.27 16.54 -9.10
N ALA A 228 3.44 15.91 -8.97
CA ALA A 228 3.77 15.12 -7.79
C ALA A 228 3.81 15.96 -6.51
N TRP A 229 4.40 17.17 -6.56
CA TRP A 229 4.35 18.13 -5.45
C TRP A 229 2.94 18.64 -5.17
N ARG A 230 2.16 18.92 -6.22
CA ARG A 230 0.75 19.32 -6.07
C ARG A 230 -0.04 18.24 -5.34
N ASN A 231 0.11 16.98 -5.72
CA ASN A 231 -0.56 15.85 -5.08
C ASN A 231 -0.08 15.62 -3.64
N LEU A 232 1.23 15.78 -3.40
CA LEU A 232 1.78 15.71 -2.05
C LEU A 232 1.23 16.82 -1.13
N ALA A 233 1.06 18.04 -1.63
CA ALA A 233 0.58 19.18 -0.85
C ALA A 233 -0.87 19.02 -0.34
N HIS A 234 -1.62 18.06 -0.90
CA HIS A 234 -2.95 17.70 -0.39
C HIS A 234 -2.88 16.88 0.89
N PHE A 235 -1.77 16.20 1.18
CA PHE A 235 -1.59 15.55 2.48
C PHE A 235 -1.38 16.63 3.55
N GLU A 236 -2.20 16.61 4.60
CA GLU A 236 -2.06 17.52 5.74
C GLU A 236 -0.83 17.10 6.57
N ILE A 237 0.37 17.54 6.20
CA ILE A 237 1.62 17.10 6.84
C ILE A 237 1.87 17.88 8.14
N VAL A 238 1.56 19.19 8.15
CA VAL A 238 1.88 20.08 9.28
C VAL A 238 0.82 19.99 10.38
N GLU A 239 -0.46 20.03 10.02
CA GLU A 239 -1.58 20.04 10.97
C GLU A 239 -2.24 18.66 11.17
N SER A 240 -1.67 17.61 10.56
CA SER A 240 -2.23 16.26 10.42
C SER A 240 -3.20 15.80 11.52
N TYR A 241 -4.50 15.72 11.21
CA TYR A 241 -5.48 15.00 12.02
C TYR A 241 -5.87 13.69 11.34
N LEU A 242 -5.42 12.53 11.85
CA LEU A 242 -5.90 11.25 11.32
C LEU A 242 -7.38 11.05 11.67
N GLY A 243 -8.25 11.12 10.65
CA GLY A 243 -9.70 10.90 10.77
C GLY A 243 -10.06 9.58 11.45
N ASP A 244 -11.22 9.54 12.12
CA ASP A 244 -11.69 8.35 12.83
C ASP A 244 -11.75 7.10 11.92
N ASN A 245 -11.54 5.92 12.53
CA ASN A 245 -11.81 4.68 11.79
C ASN A 245 -13.27 4.74 11.37
N LEU A 246 -13.55 4.45 10.09
CA LEU A 246 -14.92 4.32 9.67
C LEU A 246 -15.55 3.19 10.48
N PRO A 247 -16.74 3.41 11.08
CA PRO A 247 -17.41 2.35 11.80
C PRO A 247 -17.58 1.16 10.85
N GLN A 248 -17.06 0.00 11.25
CA GLN A 248 -17.35 -1.25 10.57
C GLN A 248 -18.85 -1.49 10.68
N THR A 249 -19.59 -1.06 9.65
CA THR A 249 -20.99 -1.42 9.54
C THR A 249 -21.01 -2.90 9.17
N SER A 250 -21.61 -3.72 10.03
CA SER A 250 -21.82 -5.13 9.74
C SER A 250 -22.75 -5.22 8.53
N TYR A 251 -22.15 -5.29 7.34
CA TYR A 251 -22.87 -5.38 6.10
C TYR A 251 -23.20 -6.85 5.87
N GLN A 252 -24.48 -7.22 5.99
CA GLN A 252 -24.95 -8.51 5.53
C GLN A 252 -25.12 -8.40 4.01
N SER A 253 -24.24 -9.08 3.25
CA SER A 253 -24.39 -9.17 1.80
C SER A 253 -25.73 -9.81 1.47
N SER A 254 -26.42 -9.25 0.48
CA SER A 254 -27.73 -9.72 0.04
C SER A 254 -27.67 -10.97 -0.86
N THR A 255 -26.48 -11.48 -1.17
CA THR A 255 -26.25 -12.39 -2.31
C THR A 255 -25.77 -13.79 -1.91
N ASP A 256 -26.47 -14.46 -1.00
CA ASP A 256 -26.04 -15.81 -0.55
C ASP A 256 -26.37 -16.94 -1.54
N LYS A 257 -27.16 -16.72 -2.62
CA LYS A 257 -27.43 -17.78 -3.62
C LYS A 257 -27.58 -17.24 -5.03
N VAL A 258 -26.67 -17.64 -5.91
CA VAL A 258 -26.81 -17.49 -7.37
C VAL A 258 -27.84 -18.50 -7.86
N ILE A 259 -28.96 -18.02 -8.41
CA ILE A 259 -30.02 -18.88 -8.97
C ILE A 259 -29.82 -18.93 -10.48
N GLY A 260 -29.30 -20.04 -11.01
CA GLY A 260 -29.13 -20.22 -12.46
C GLY A 260 -30.46 -20.25 -13.21
N PHE A 261 -30.41 -20.18 -14.55
CA PHE A 261 -31.61 -20.27 -15.38
C PHE A 261 -32.26 -21.65 -15.27
N LYS A 262 -33.58 -21.69 -15.39
CA LYS A 262 -34.28 -22.92 -15.77
C LYS A 262 -34.41 -22.97 -17.28
N PHE A 263 -33.70 -23.88 -17.94
CA PHE A 263 -33.46 -23.87 -19.39
C PHE A 263 -34.16 -25.05 -20.09
N TYR A 264 -35.32 -24.81 -20.69
CA TYR A 264 -36.19 -25.85 -21.27
C TYR A 264 -35.76 -26.24 -22.69
N PRO A 265 -36.26 -27.39 -23.22
CA PRO A 265 -36.03 -27.80 -24.60
C PRO A 265 -36.40 -26.71 -25.62
N SER A 266 -35.54 -26.56 -26.64
CA SER A 266 -35.63 -25.58 -27.72
C SER A 266 -35.51 -24.11 -27.29
N GLU A 267 -35.11 -23.84 -26.05
CA GLU A 267 -34.77 -22.49 -25.62
C GLU A 267 -33.32 -22.14 -25.97
N LYS A 268 -33.03 -20.83 -26.01
CA LYS A 268 -31.68 -20.31 -26.25
C LYS A 268 -31.27 -19.29 -25.20
N ILE A 269 -30.01 -19.31 -24.80
CA ILE A 269 -29.39 -18.24 -24.01
C ILE A 269 -28.25 -17.66 -24.84
N ILE A 270 -28.26 -16.35 -25.06
CA ILE A 270 -27.34 -15.66 -25.95
C ILE A 270 -26.67 -14.52 -25.20
N TYR A 271 -25.34 -14.58 -25.11
CA TYR A 271 -24.49 -13.49 -24.64
C TYR A 271 -24.04 -12.66 -25.83
N HIS A 272 -24.34 -11.36 -25.83
CA HIS A 272 -23.92 -10.43 -26.89
C HIS A 272 -22.75 -9.57 -26.42
N ALA A 273 -21.62 -9.55 -27.16
CA ALA A 273 -20.47 -8.71 -26.80
C ALA A 273 -20.75 -7.23 -26.97
N ASN A 274 -21.54 -6.89 -28.00
CA ASN A 274 -21.96 -5.52 -28.31
C ASN A 274 -23.45 -5.38 -28.06
N ALA A 275 -23.85 -4.26 -27.48
CA ALA A 275 -25.26 -3.92 -27.30
C ALA A 275 -25.97 -3.92 -28.65
N LYS A 276 -26.90 -4.86 -28.85
CA LYS A 276 -27.90 -4.76 -29.94
C LYS A 276 -28.90 -3.68 -29.50
N SER A 277 -29.06 -2.64 -30.30
CA SER A 277 -30.14 -1.63 -30.24
C SER A 277 -30.34 -0.76 -28.97
N PHE A 278 -29.68 -1.01 -27.84
CA PHE A 278 -29.84 -0.20 -26.61
C PHE A 278 -28.66 0.71 -26.33
N VAL A 279 -28.91 1.87 -25.70
CA VAL A 279 -27.88 2.67 -25.04
C VAL A 279 -27.46 1.91 -23.78
N LEU A 280 -26.46 1.04 -23.90
CA LEU A 280 -25.76 0.41 -22.79
C LEU A 280 -24.48 1.16 -22.49
N HIS A 281 -24.08 1.15 -21.22
CA HIS A 281 -22.71 1.53 -20.85
C HIS A 281 -21.72 0.54 -21.45
N THR A 282 -20.50 1.00 -21.73
CA THR A 282 -19.43 0.18 -22.36
C THR A 282 -19.05 -1.06 -21.54
N ASN A 283 -19.42 -1.10 -20.26
CA ASN A 283 -19.21 -2.21 -19.34
C ASN A 283 -20.44 -3.10 -19.09
N GLU A 284 -21.61 -2.76 -19.62
CA GLU A 284 -22.77 -3.64 -19.56
C GLU A 284 -22.81 -4.57 -20.77
N ARG A 285 -23.32 -5.78 -20.57
CA ARG A 285 -23.53 -6.78 -21.62
C ARG A 285 -24.96 -7.30 -21.57
N VAL A 286 -25.47 -7.68 -22.74
CA VAL A 286 -26.84 -8.21 -22.86
C VAL A 286 -26.79 -9.73 -22.83
N VAL A 287 -27.64 -10.30 -21.99
CA VAL A 287 -27.98 -11.72 -21.99
C VAL A 287 -29.43 -11.86 -22.44
N GLU A 288 -29.63 -12.47 -23.60
CA GLU A 288 -30.95 -12.74 -24.18
C GLU A 288 -31.33 -14.19 -23.91
N HIS A 289 -32.47 -14.41 -23.27
CA HIS A 289 -33.08 -15.71 -23.10
C HIS A 289 -34.31 -15.81 -24.00
N VAL A 290 -34.23 -16.68 -25.01
CA VAL A 290 -35.31 -16.95 -25.96
C VAL A 290 -36.14 -18.10 -25.40
N LEU A 291 -37.31 -17.77 -24.86
CA LEU A 291 -38.23 -18.72 -24.25
C LEU A 291 -39.12 -19.37 -25.31
N ASN A 292 -39.39 -20.65 -25.13
CA ASN A 292 -40.39 -21.40 -25.89
C ASN A 292 -41.61 -21.64 -24.99
N PRO A 293 -42.70 -20.87 -25.14
CA PRO A 293 -43.86 -20.99 -24.27
C PRO A 293 -44.45 -22.41 -24.26
N ASN A 294 -44.49 -23.07 -25.42
CA ASN A 294 -45.00 -24.44 -25.56
C ASN A 294 -44.18 -25.48 -24.80
N ALA A 295 -42.87 -25.24 -24.62
CA ALA A 295 -42.01 -26.10 -23.81
C ALA A 295 -42.27 -25.92 -22.31
N ARG A 296 -42.62 -24.71 -21.87
CA ARG A 296 -42.87 -24.35 -20.47
C ARG A 296 -44.29 -24.70 -19.99
N PHE A 297 -45.30 -24.65 -20.86
CA PHE A 297 -46.72 -24.82 -20.49
C PHE A 297 -47.20 -26.25 -20.27
N LYS A 298 -46.35 -27.27 -20.46
CA LYS A 298 -46.78 -28.66 -20.22
C LYS A 298 -47.31 -28.91 -18.79
N ASN A 299 -47.03 -28.02 -17.83
CA ASN A 299 -47.38 -28.18 -16.41
C ASN A 299 -47.97 -26.91 -15.71
N ALA A 300 -48.27 -25.80 -16.41
CA ALA A 300 -48.62 -24.52 -15.76
C ALA A 300 -49.81 -23.81 -16.44
N ASN A 301 -50.68 -23.15 -15.65
CA ASN A 301 -51.92 -22.45 -16.05
C ASN A 301 -51.68 -21.23 -16.96
N ASN A 302 -51.08 -21.41 -18.15
CA ASN A 302 -50.66 -20.34 -19.07
C ASN A 302 -49.80 -19.24 -18.41
N LYS A 303 -49.13 -19.57 -17.30
CA LYS A 303 -48.29 -18.67 -16.52
C LYS A 303 -46.86 -19.19 -16.46
N ILE A 304 -45.91 -18.31 -16.71
CA ILE A 304 -44.48 -18.57 -16.60
C ILE A 304 -43.94 -17.72 -15.46
N ASP A 305 -43.55 -18.37 -14.36
CA ASP A 305 -42.78 -17.74 -13.30
C ASP A 305 -41.32 -17.67 -13.77
N TYR A 306 -40.95 -16.53 -14.35
CA TYR A 306 -39.63 -16.34 -14.93
C TYR A 306 -38.67 -15.78 -13.87
N THR A 307 -37.52 -16.43 -13.71
CA THR A 307 -36.41 -15.96 -12.87
C THR A 307 -35.13 -16.00 -13.69
N SER A 308 -34.38 -14.91 -13.64
CA SER A 308 -33.08 -14.75 -14.27
C SER A 308 -31.99 -14.61 -13.20
N PRO A 309 -30.79 -15.16 -13.41
CA PRO A 309 -29.61 -14.88 -12.59
C PRO A 309 -29.06 -13.46 -12.82
N PHE A 310 -29.65 -12.70 -13.74
CA PHE A 310 -29.26 -11.33 -14.10
C PHE A 310 -30.46 -10.39 -14.00
N PRO A 311 -30.28 -9.10 -13.69
CA PRO A 311 -31.36 -8.13 -13.70
C PRO A 311 -32.06 -8.05 -15.07
N LEU A 312 -33.39 -8.14 -15.04
CA LEU A 312 -34.28 -8.00 -16.18
C LEU A 312 -34.30 -6.55 -16.67
N ARG A 313 -34.25 -6.38 -17.98
CA ARG A 313 -34.29 -5.08 -18.63
C ARG A 313 -35.47 -4.94 -19.58
N GLU A 314 -35.69 -5.94 -20.42
CA GLU A 314 -36.75 -5.91 -21.41
C GLU A 314 -37.33 -7.30 -21.67
N ILE A 315 -38.63 -7.36 -21.99
CA ILE A 315 -39.27 -8.54 -22.57
C ILE A 315 -39.94 -8.15 -23.88
N ASN A 316 -39.57 -8.80 -24.98
CA ASN A 316 -40.22 -8.63 -26.29
C ASN A 316 -41.14 -9.82 -26.57
N ASN A 317 -42.39 -9.51 -26.90
CA ASN A 317 -43.39 -10.49 -27.30
C ASN A 317 -43.30 -10.77 -28.79
N SER A 318 -42.55 -11.80 -29.19
CA SER A 318 -42.53 -12.29 -30.58
C SER A 318 -43.48 -13.48 -30.78
N THR A 319 -44.51 -13.62 -29.94
CA THR A 319 -45.56 -14.64 -30.10
C THR A 319 -46.76 -14.10 -30.87
N THR A 320 -47.65 -14.99 -31.31
CA THR A 320 -48.92 -14.62 -31.96
C THR A 320 -50.02 -14.25 -30.96
N SER A 321 -49.74 -14.31 -29.65
CA SER A 321 -50.74 -14.08 -28.59
C SER A 321 -50.35 -12.89 -27.72
N LEU A 322 -51.36 -12.30 -27.07
CA LEU A 322 -51.15 -11.27 -26.07
C LEU A 322 -50.50 -11.87 -24.82
N ILE A 323 -49.53 -11.16 -24.24
CA ILE A 323 -48.94 -11.53 -22.96
C ILE A 323 -49.19 -10.43 -21.92
N SER A 324 -49.31 -10.80 -20.64
CA SER A 324 -49.39 -9.89 -19.51
C SER A 324 -48.14 -10.01 -18.64
N ILE A 325 -47.55 -8.86 -18.31
CA ILE A 325 -46.38 -8.75 -17.43
C ILE A 325 -46.72 -7.69 -16.37
N ASP A 326 -46.72 -8.07 -15.09
CA ASP A 326 -47.08 -7.19 -13.97
C ASP A 326 -48.41 -6.43 -14.21
N SER A 327 -49.42 -7.13 -14.72
CA SER A 327 -50.74 -6.61 -15.12
C SER A 327 -50.77 -5.65 -16.33
N LYS A 328 -49.66 -5.51 -17.07
CA LYS A 328 -49.63 -4.75 -18.34
C LYS A 328 -49.67 -5.70 -19.53
N MET A 329 -50.58 -5.43 -20.47
CA MET A 329 -50.74 -6.24 -21.67
C MET A 329 -49.77 -5.77 -22.77
N ILE A 330 -49.06 -6.71 -23.39
CA ILE A 330 -48.01 -6.47 -24.39
C ILE A 330 -48.39 -7.21 -25.68
N GLN A 331 -48.64 -6.46 -26.76
CA GLN A 331 -49.07 -7.02 -28.04
C GLN A 331 -47.94 -7.78 -28.75
N PRO A 332 -48.26 -8.69 -29.70
CA PRO A 332 -47.29 -9.23 -30.64
C PRO A 332 -46.45 -8.13 -31.32
N GLY A 333 -45.13 -8.24 -31.22
CA GLY A 333 -44.14 -7.28 -31.73
C GLY A 333 -43.79 -6.14 -30.78
N GLU A 334 -44.48 -6.01 -29.63
CA GLU A 334 -44.18 -4.98 -28.62
C GLU A 334 -43.19 -5.47 -27.56
N SER A 335 -42.58 -4.50 -26.89
CA SER A 335 -41.62 -4.71 -25.80
C SER A 335 -42.09 -4.07 -24.50
N TYR A 336 -41.81 -4.74 -23.38
CA TYR A 336 -41.97 -4.22 -22.04
C TYR A 336 -40.61 -3.88 -21.43
N LEU A 337 -40.42 -2.63 -21.02
CA LEU A 337 -39.21 -2.16 -20.35
C LEU A 337 -39.42 -2.10 -18.83
N PHE A 338 -38.50 -2.70 -18.07
CA PHE A 338 -38.52 -2.64 -16.61
C PHE A 338 -37.98 -1.29 -16.13
N ALA A 339 -38.78 -0.58 -15.33
CA ALA A 339 -38.37 0.71 -14.76
C ALA A 339 -37.36 0.55 -13.59
N ASN A 340 -37.42 -0.57 -12.87
CA ASN A 340 -36.50 -0.86 -11.76
C ASN A 340 -35.37 -1.77 -12.28
N PRO A 341 -34.09 -1.34 -12.20
CA PRO A 341 -32.94 -2.11 -12.67
C PRO A 341 -32.59 -3.31 -11.76
N ASN A 342 -33.31 -3.53 -10.65
CA ASN A 342 -33.07 -4.61 -9.69
C ASN A 342 -34.15 -5.72 -9.72
N VAL A 343 -34.89 -5.84 -10.82
CA VAL A 343 -35.87 -6.91 -10.99
C VAL A 343 -35.18 -8.15 -11.53
N PHE A 344 -35.24 -9.29 -10.82
CA PHE A 344 -34.66 -10.56 -11.28
C PHE A 344 -35.72 -11.59 -11.69
N SER A 345 -36.97 -11.36 -11.30
CA SER A 345 -38.08 -12.27 -11.53
C SER A 345 -39.33 -11.51 -11.94
N THR A 346 -40.15 -12.13 -12.80
CA THR A 346 -41.46 -11.61 -13.19
C THR A 346 -42.40 -12.75 -13.54
N ASN A 347 -43.69 -12.44 -13.59
CA ASN A 347 -44.72 -13.36 -14.03
C ASN A 347 -45.11 -13.00 -15.46
N ILE A 348 -45.05 -13.97 -16.38
CA ILE A 348 -45.49 -13.80 -17.76
C ILE A 348 -46.73 -14.68 -17.94
N GLU A 349 -47.88 -14.05 -18.14
CA GLU A 349 -49.15 -14.75 -18.40
C GLU A 349 -49.50 -14.63 -19.87
N ILE A 350 -49.84 -15.73 -20.54
CA ILE A 350 -50.16 -15.74 -21.97
C ILE A 350 -51.65 -16.03 -22.14
N GLU A 351 -52.32 -15.21 -22.95
CA GLU A 351 -53.78 -15.30 -23.11
C GLU A 351 -54.23 -16.65 -23.72
N SER A 352 -53.44 -17.21 -24.64
CA SER A 352 -53.72 -18.48 -25.31
C SER A 352 -52.68 -19.55 -24.97
N SER A 353 -53.15 -20.78 -24.72
CA SER A 353 -52.30 -21.97 -24.52
C SER A 353 -51.63 -22.46 -25.81
N SER A 354 -52.00 -21.92 -26.98
CA SER A 354 -51.45 -22.28 -28.30
C SER A 354 -50.72 -21.11 -28.97
N ALA A 355 -50.02 -20.29 -28.19
CA ALA A 355 -49.23 -19.18 -28.74
C ALA A 355 -48.09 -19.74 -29.61
N GLU A 356 -48.10 -19.41 -30.90
CA GLU A 356 -46.97 -19.65 -31.80
C GLU A 356 -45.93 -18.54 -31.63
N GLY A 357 -44.66 -18.83 -31.87
CA GLY A 357 -43.56 -17.86 -31.72
C GLY A 357 -42.80 -17.98 -30.39
N LEU A 358 -42.00 -16.95 -30.09
CA LEU A 358 -41.00 -16.96 -29.01
C LEU A 358 -41.14 -15.70 -28.14
N ILE A 359 -40.73 -15.78 -26.88
CA ILE A 359 -40.59 -14.61 -26.01
C ILE A 359 -39.10 -14.35 -25.81
N HIS A 360 -38.66 -13.13 -26.08
CA HIS A 360 -37.27 -12.75 -25.90
C HIS A 360 -37.14 -11.96 -24.59
N VAL A 361 -36.43 -12.50 -23.61
CA VAL A 361 -36.16 -11.83 -22.34
C VAL A 361 -34.73 -11.34 -22.32
N TYR A 362 -34.55 -10.03 -22.25
CA TYR A 362 -33.24 -9.38 -22.19
C TYR A 362 -32.91 -9.00 -20.74
N SER A 363 -31.76 -9.47 -20.29
CA SER A 363 -31.15 -9.13 -19.00
C SER A 363 -29.79 -8.46 -19.22
N THR A 364 -29.27 -7.82 -18.19
CA THR A 364 -27.94 -7.18 -18.22
C THR A 364 -26.97 -7.80 -17.23
N CYS A 365 -25.72 -7.96 -17.63
CA CYS A 365 -24.63 -8.33 -16.73
C CYS A 365 -23.43 -7.40 -16.91
N SER A 366 -22.50 -7.43 -15.96
CA SER A 366 -21.24 -6.71 -16.13
C SER A 366 -20.39 -7.42 -17.18
N ASN A 367 -19.47 -6.67 -17.75
CA ASN A 367 -18.49 -7.17 -18.69
C ASN A 367 -17.64 -8.32 -18.12
N HIS A 368 -17.49 -8.37 -16.79
CA HIS A 368 -16.80 -9.44 -16.10
C HIS A 368 -17.45 -10.81 -16.34
N LEU A 369 -18.79 -10.86 -16.21
CA LEU A 369 -19.58 -12.08 -16.39
C LEU A 369 -19.83 -12.44 -17.85
N TYR A 370 -19.35 -11.61 -18.79
CA TYR A 370 -19.36 -11.99 -20.19
C TYR A 370 -18.35 -13.11 -20.44
N PRO A 371 -18.78 -14.22 -21.07
CA PRO A 371 -17.87 -15.28 -21.45
C PRO A 371 -16.93 -14.75 -22.54
N ALA A 372 -15.73 -14.33 -22.13
CA ALA A 372 -14.66 -13.90 -23.02
C ALA A 372 -13.66 -15.03 -23.22
N LEU A 373 -13.27 -15.24 -24.48
CA LEU A 373 -12.23 -16.20 -24.84
C LEU A 373 -10.86 -15.68 -24.39
N THR A 374 -10.02 -16.57 -23.89
CA THR A 374 -8.61 -16.30 -23.57
C THR A 374 -7.71 -17.04 -24.56
N LEU A 375 -6.46 -16.60 -24.68
CA LEU A 375 -5.42 -17.34 -25.40
C LEU A 375 -5.25 -18.75 -24.80
N GLY A 376 -5.25 -19.79 -25.65
CA GLY A 376 -5.04 -21.17 -25.25
C GLY A 376 -6.30 -21.94 -24.82
N ALA A 377 -6.17 -22.79 -23.79
CA ALA A 377 -7.26 -23.66 -23.36
C ALA A 377 -8.41 -22.85 -22.74
N ASN A 378 -9.61 -22.96 -23.30
CA ASN A 378 -10.81 -22.31 -22.81
C ASN A 378 -11.70 -23.33 -22.08
N HIS A 379 -11.97 -23.11 -20.80
CA HIS A 379 -12.73 -24.05 -19.97
C HIS A 379 -14.23 -23.70 -19.98
N ILE A 380 -15.08 -24.57 -20.53
CA ILE A 380 -16.54 -24.38 -20.52
C ILE A 380 -17.15 -25.29 -19.45
N ASP A 381 -17.84 -24.69 -18.50
CA ASP A 381 -18.62 -25.40 -17.47
C ASP A 381 -20.10 -25.03 -17.62
N LEU A 382 -20.96 -26.03 -17.84
CA LEU A 382 -22.42 -25.85 -17.99
C LEU A 382 -23.16 -25.82 -16.64
N GLY A 383 -22.44 -25.95 -15.52
CA GLY A 383 -23.00 -25.97 -14.17
C GLY A 383 -23.45 -27.36 -13.74
N THR A 384 -24.72 -27.52 -13.37
CA THR A 384 -25.20 -28.79 -12.79
C THR A 384 -25.31 -29.90 -13.84
N ALA A 385 -25.02 -31.14 -13.41
CA ALA A 385 -25.15 -32.33 -14.23
C ALA A 385 -26.57 -32.45 -14.80
N ASN A 386 -26.69 -32.54 -16.12
CA ASN A 386 -27.96 -32.70 -16.82
C ASN A 386 -27.81 -33.69 -17.99
N ASP A 387 -28.89 -34.40 -18.32
CA ASP A 387 -28.92 -35.39 -19.42
C ASP A 387 -29.34 -34.76 -20.77
N SER A 388 -29.38 -33.43 -20.85
CA SER A 388 -29.78 -32.71 -22.07
C SER A 388 -28.59 -32.47 -23.00
N LEU A 389 -28.88 -32.39 -24.30
CA LEU A 389 -27.91 -32.07 -25.34
C LEU A 389 -27.86 -30.56 -25.50
N ILE A 390 -26.76 -29.93 -25.10
CA ILE A 390 -26.57 -28.48 -25.24
C ILE A 390 -25.68 -28.20 -26.44
N ASN A 391 -26.19 -27.37 -27.36
CA ASN A 391 -25.42 -26.84 -28.48
C ASN A 391 -24.86 -25.47 -28.12
N ILE A 392 -23.57 -25.26 -28.34
CA ILE A 392 -22.88 -24.00 -28.08
C ILE A 392 -22.38 -23.48 -29.42
N VAL A 393 -22.75 -22.25 -29.74
CA VAL A 393 -22.35 -21.54 -30.95
C VAL A 393 -21.60 -20.28 -30.53
N ILE A 394 -20.34 -20.17 -30.92
CA ILE A 394 -19.50 -18.99 -30.67
C ILE A 394 -19.27 -18.30 -32.01
N ASP A 395 -19.78 -17.09 -32.16
CA ASP A 395 -19.61 -16.25 -33.35
C ASP A 395 -18.35 -15.39 -33.16
N LEU A 396 -17.40 -15.51 -34.10
CA LEU A 396 -16.11 -14.82 -34.04
C LEU A 396 -16.04 -13.64 -35.02
N ASP A 397 -15.22 -12.64 -34.68
CA ASP A 397 -14.86 -11.53 -35.53
C ASP A 397 -13.52 -11.81 -36.23
N ASP A 398 -13.59 -12.43 -37.41
CA ASP A 398 -12.42 -12.77 -38.23
C ASP A 398 -11.58 -11.55 -38.65
N SER A 399 -12.15 -10.34 -38.63
CA SER A 399 -11.40 -9.11 -38.91
C SER A 399 -10.35 -8.77 -37.85
N LEU A 400 -10.37 -9.43 -36.69
CA LEU A 400 -9.40 -9.21 -35.62
C LEU A 400 -8.23 -10.21 -35.63
N GLU A 401 -8.34 -11.35 -36.35
CA GLU A 401 -7.36 -12.46 -36.35
C GLU A 401 -5.93 -12.07 -36.74
N SER A 402 -5.73 -10.93 -37.42
CA SER A 402 -4.43 -10.48 -37.90
C SER A 402 -3.62 -9.62 -36.90
N LYS A 403 -4.09 -9.40 -35.67
CA LYS A 403 -3.44 -8.49 -34.70
C LYS A 403 -2.34 -9.16 -33.85
N THR A 404 -1.44 -9.91 -34.50
CA THR A 404 -0.22 -10.39 -33.85
C THR A 404 0.62 -9.23 -33.35
N SER A 405 1.44 -9.43 -32.32
CA SER A 405 2.39 -8.39 -31.88
C SER A 405 3.26 -7.95 -33.07
N VAL A 406 3.19 -6.65 -33.37
CA VAL A 406 3.96 -5.98 -34.44
C VAL A 406 5.34 -5.51 -33.96
N ILE A 407 5.63 -5.62 -32.65
CA ILE A 407 6.88 -5.20 -32.01
C ILE A 407 7.52 -6.38 -31.27
N ASP A 408 8.81 -6.59 -31.51
CA ASP A 408 9.65 -7.47 -30.69
C ASP A 408 10.67 -6.66 -29.88
N VAL A 409 11.04 -7.20 -28.73
CA VAL A 409 12.15 -6.71 -27.90
C VAL A 409 13.42 -7.43 -28.33
N VAL A 410 14.38 -6.70 -28.89
CA VAL A 410 15.59 -7.27 -29.52
C VAL A 410 16.86 -7.14 -28.66
N ASN A 411 16.71 -6.70 -27.41
CA ASN A 411 17.81 -6.65 -26.46
C ASN A 411 18.52 -8.01 -26.36
N GLN A 412 19.84 -8.01 -26.54
CA GLN A 412 20.67 -9.21 -26.34
C GLN A 412 21.06 -9.41 -24.87
N ASN A 413 21.14 -8.33 -24.09
CA ASN A 413 21.66 -8.33 -22.72
C ASN A 413 20.56 -8.48 -21.68
N THR A 414 20.46 -9.66 -21.06
CA THR A 414 19.49 -9.90 -19.96
C THR A 414 19.95 -9.34 -18.61
N VAL A 415 21.11 -8.69 -18.55
CA VAL A 415 21.65 -8.09 -17.33
C VAL A 415 22.20 -6.71 -17.65
N PHE A 416 21.56 -5.68 -17.12
CA PHE A 416 22.02 -4.30 -17.19
C PHE A 416 23.01 -4.07 -16.04
N LYS A 417 24.31 -4.02 -16.37
CA LYS A 417 25.39 -3.89 -15.38
C LYS A 417 25.77 -2.43 -15.21
N TYR A 418 25.38 -1.86 -14.08
CA TYR A 418 25.69 -0.48 -13.70
C TYR A 418 25.22 0.54 -14.76
N CYS A 419 24.06 0.29 -15.35
CA CYS A 419 23.40 1.23 -16.25
C CYS A 419 21.88 1.18 -16.06
N THR A 420 21.22 2.31 -16.31
CA THR A 420 19.77 2.41 -16.47
C THR A 420 19.32 1.49 -17.62
N PRO A 421 18.30 0.64 -17.43
CA PRO A 421 17.78 -0.19 -18.51
C PRO A 421 17.28 0.63 -19.70
N SER A 422 17.65 0.18 -20.90
CA SER A 422 17.10 0.67 -22.17
C SER A 422 16.64 -0.53 -23.00
N PHE A 423 15.52 -0.39 -23.69
CA PHE A 423 14.90 -1.48 -24.45
C PHE A 423 14.92 -1.18 -25.94
N GLU A 424 15.57 -2.04 -26.72
CA GLU A 424 15.65 -1.95 -28.17
C GLU A 424 14.46 -2.69 -28.77
N LEU A 425 13.75 -2.02 -29.67
CA LEU A 425 12.54 -2.50 -30.30
C LEU A 425 12.76 -2.70 -31.80
N SER A 426 12.21 -3.78 -32.35
CA SER A 426 12.13 -3.99 -33.80
C SER A 426 10.70 -4.19 -34.25
N GLN A 427 10.33 -3.53 -35.35
CA GLN A 427 9.06 -3.78 -36.03
C GLN A 427 9.16 -5.05 -36.89
N LYS A 428 8.19 -5.96 -36.79
CA LYS A 428 8.16 -7.17 -37.62
C LYS A 428 7.87 -6.89 -39.09
N ASN A 429 7.04 -5.88 -39.35
CA ASN A 429 6.67 -5.46 -40.70
C ASN A 429 6.86 -3.94 -40.83
N ALA A 430 7.86 -3.54 -41.61
CA ALA A 430 8.20 -2.13 -41.83
C ALA A 430 7.10 -1.33 -42.57
N GLU A 431 6.14 -2.00 -43.22
CA GLU A 431 5.00 -1.35 -43.88
C GLU A 431 3.93 -0.91 -42.88
N VAL A 432 3.90 -1.48 -41.67
CA VAL A 432 2.93 -1.14 -40.64
C VAL A 432 3.44 0.07 -39.86
N GLN A 433 2.83 1.22 -40.08
CA GLN A 433 3.12 2.41 -39.29
C GLN A 433 2.60 2.23 -37.86
N ILE A 434 3.51 2.34 -36.88
CA ILE A 434 3.19 2.33 -35.46
C ILE A 434 3.29 3.76 -34.95
N ASP A 435 2.18 4.28 -34.43
CA ASP A 435 2.11 5.68 -33.97
C ASP A 435 2.51 5.80 -32.50
N LYS A 436 2.13 4.81 -31.68
CA LYS A 436 2.38 4.80 -30.23
C LYS A 436 2.80 3.42 -29.75
N VAL A 437 3.49 3.40 -28.61
CA VAL A 437 3.75 2.19 -27.83
C VAL A 437 3.16 2.31 -26.44
N TRP A 438 2.78 1.17 -25.88
CA TRP A 438 2.47 1.02 -24.47
C TRP A 438 3.41 -0.05 -23.94
N TRP A 439 4.23 0.29 -22.95
CA TRP A 439 5.15 -0.64 -22.32
C TRP A 439 4.89 -0.75 -20.82
N GLN A 440 5.27 -1.91 -20.27
CA GLN A 440 5.12 -2.25 -18.86
C GLN A 440 6.36 -2.98 -18.34
N ILE A 441 6.71 -2.73 -17.08
CA ILE A 441 7.73 -3.47 -16.32
C ILE A 441 7.10 -4.05 -15.05
N SER A 442 7.41 -5.30 -14.74
CA SER A 442 6.95 -5.93 -13.49
C SER A 442 8.01 -6.87 -12.94
N THR A 443 7.91 -7.19 -11.65
CA THR A 443 8.68 -8.27 -11.01
C THR A 443 8.04 -9.65 -11.24
N ASN A 444 6.83 -9.69 -11.81
CA ASN A 444 6.09 -10.90 -12.15
C ASN A 444 5.89 -10.99 -13.69
N SER A 445 6.09 -12.15 -14.29
CA SER A 445 5.92 -12.39 -15.73
C SER A 445 4.48 -12.22 -16.23
N GLU A 446 3.51 -12.36 -15.32
CA GLU A 446 2.08 -12.16 -15.60
C GLU A 446 1.66 -10.69 -15.50
N PHE A 447 2.56 -9.81 -15.04
CA PHE A 447 2.31 -8.37 -14.86
C PHE A 447 1.12 -8.09 -13.95
N ASP A 448 0.96 -8.89 -12.89
CA ASP A 448 -0.16 -8.75 -11.98
C ASP A 448 -0.17 -7.44 -11.20
N PHE A 449 1.02 -6.88 -10.99
CA PHE A 449 1.24 -5.61 -10.34
C PHE A 449 2.28 -4.83 -11.15
N ILE A 450 1.95 -3.57 -11.45
CA ILE A 450 2.80 -2.68 -12.23
C ILE A 450 2.91 -1.35 -11.45
N PRO A 451 4.09 -1.00 -10.91
CA PRO A 451 4.32 0.33 -10.34
C PRO A 451 4.01 1.44 -11.35
N SER A 452 3.53 2.60 -10.91
CA SER A 452 3.17 3.70 -11.81
C SER A 452 4.31 4.17 -12.72
N ASN A 453 5.56 4.10 -12.24
CA ASN A 453 6.76 4.46 -13.02
C ASN A 453 7.18 3.39 -14.04
N PHE A 454 6.59 2.20 -13.95
CA PHE A 454 6.86 1.05 -14.79
C PHE A 454 5.77 0.84 -15.84
N GLU A 455 5.01 1.89 -16.14
CA GLU A 455 3.99 1.90 -17.19
C GLU A 455 4.02 3.25 -17.91
N GLN A 456 3.94 3.22 -19.24
CA GLN A 456 3.86 4.45 -20.03
C GLN A 456 3.26 4.17 -21.41
N VAL A 457 2.53 5.15 -21.91
CA VAL A 457 2.11 5.24 -23.31
C VAL A 457 2.85 6.42 -23.92
N GLU A 458 3.66 6.17 -24.95
CA GLU A 458 4.45 7.22 -25.61
C GLU A 458 4.45 7.02 -27.13
N SER A 459 5.00 7.99 -27.87
CA SER A 459 5.18 7.88 -29.32
C SER A 459 6.18 6.76 -29.64
N PHE A 460 5.95 6.03 -30.74
CA PHE A 460 6.84 4.92 -31.10
C PHE A 460 8.29 5.41 -31.35
N SER A 461 9.24 4.68 -30.77
CA SER A 461 10.68 4.81 -30.97
C SER A 461 11.29 3.42 -31.01
N ASN A 462 12.39 3.23 -31.75
CA ASN A 462 13.14 1.96 -31.73
C ASN A 462 13.88 1.72 -30.41
N THR A 463 13.86 2.69 -29.50
CA THR A 463 14.46 2.56 -28.17
C THR A 463 13.57 3.21 -27.13
N ILE A 464 13.29 2.48 -26.06
CA ILE A 464 12.67 3.01 -24.84
C ILE A 464 13.77 3.30 -23.84
N ASN A 465 13.87 4.57 -23.44
CA ASN A 465 14.81 5.05 -22.44
C ASN A 465 14.04 5.42 -21.17
N LEU A 466 14.46 4.86 -20.03
CA LEU A 466 13.83 5.17 -18.76
C LEU A 466 14.42 6.46 -18.18
N PRO A 467 13.61 7.34 -17.57
CA PRO A 467 14.12 8.53 -16.89
C PRO A 467 14.87 8.13 -15.61
N ASN A 468 15.87 8.91 -15.20
CA ASN A 468 16.72 8.62 -14.05
C ASN A 468 15.94 8.37 -12.74
N ILE A 469 14.79 9.02 -12.54
CA ILE A 469 13.97 8.80 -11.34
C ILE A 469 13.35 7.39 -11.30
N THR A 470 13.09 6.78 -12.46
CA THR A 470 12.60 5.41 -12.56
C THR A 470 13.63 4.40 -12.06
N ASP A 471 14.93 4.73 -12.08
CA ASP A 471 15.96 3.85 -11.49
C ASP A 471 15.76 3.61 -10.00
N THR A 472 15.04 4.49 -9.31
CA THR A 472 14.71 4.31 -7.89
C THR A 472 13.75 3.14 -7.63
N PHE A 473 13.09 2.62 -8.68
CA PHE A 473 12.18 1.47 -8.60
C PHE A 473 12.85 0.11 -8.92
N PHE A 474 14.08 0.13 -9.43
CA PHE A 474 14.89 -1.09 -9.54
C PHE A 474 15.60 -1.36 -8.22
N ASN A 475 15.56 -2.60 -7.75
CA ASN A 475 16.40 -3.11 -6.68
C ASN A 475 17.62 -3.81 -7.29
N SER A 476 18.68 -3.94 -6.51
CA SER A 476 19.88 -4.66 -6.95
C SER A 476 19.58 -6.15 -7.13
N ASP A 477 20.01 -6.71 -8.27
CA ASP A 477 19.98 -8.14 -8.63
C ASP A 477 18.59 -8.82 -8.66
N ASP A 478 17.51 -8.07 -8.44
CA ASP A 478 16.11 -8.49 -8.62
C ASP A 478 15.82 -8.79 -10.10
N VAL A 479 14.86 -9.69 -10.33
CA VAL A 479 14.41 -10.09 -11.67
C VAL A 479 13.20 -9.24 -12.07
N TYR A 480 13.22 -8.76 -13.30
CA TYR A 480 12.16 -7.98 -13.91
C TYR A 480 11.76 -8.56 -15.26
N TYR A 481 10.55 -8.22 -15.69
CA TYR A 481 9.97 -8.56 -16.98
C TYR A 481 9.51 -7.28 -17.65
N PHE A 482 9.83 -7.12 -18.92
CA PHE A 482 9.41 -6.01 -19.76
C PHE A 482 8.51 -6.53 -20.88
N ARG A 483 7.42 -5.83 -21.18
CA ARG A 483 6.60 -6.11 -22.38
C ARG A 483 6.13 -4.83 -23.03
N VAL A 484 5.87 -4.88 -24.33
CA VAL A 484 5.44 -3.73 -25.12
C VAL A 484 4.40 -4.13 -26.16
N LYS A 485 3.47 -3.24 -26.49
CA LYS A 485 2.61 -3.37 -27.67
C LYS A 485 2.53 -2.05 -28.44
N GLY A 486 2.34 -2.16 -29.75
CA GLY A 486 2.19 -1.02 -30.66
C GLY A 486 0.74 -0.68 -30.96
N SER A 487 0.47 0.60 -31.23
CA SER A 487 -0.79 1.08 -31.79
C SER A 487 -0.62 1.43 -33.27
N THR A 488 -1.55 0.96 -34.11
CA THR A 488 -1.62 1.23 -35.54
C THR A 488 -2.99 1.79 -35.87
N ASN A 489 -3.06 3.00 -36.43
CA ASN A 489 -4.33 3.66 -36.75
C ASN A 489 -5.28 3.74 -35.55
N GLY A 490 -4.74 4.02 -34.35
CA GLY A 490 -5.48 4.10 -33.09
C GLY A 490 -5.85 2.74 -32.47
N GLN A 491 -5.57 1.62 -33.12
CA GLN A 491 -5.87 0.29 -32.61
C GLN A 491 -4.65 -0.39 -32.00
N TRP A 492 -4.78 -0.96 -30.81
CA TRP A 492 -3.71 -1.68 -30.12
C TRP A 492 -3.58 -3.13 -30.62
N ASN A 493 -2.33 -3.58 -30.80
CA ASN A 493 -1.98 -4.96 -31.14
C ASN A 493 -1.73 -5.80 -29.87
N SER A 494 -1.47 -7.11 -29.99
CA SER A 494 -1.06 -7.94 -28.85
C SER A 494 0.27 -7.51 -28.21
N TRP A 495 0.45 -7.88 -26.95
CA TRP A 495 1.70 -7.71 -26.22
C TRP A 495 2.84 -8.53 -26.85
N SER A 496 4.06 -8.00 -26.79
CA SER A 496 5.27 -8.78 -27.04
C SER A 496 5.42 -9.89 -26.00
N ALA A 497 6.20 -10.92 -26.32
CA ALA A 497 6.65 -11.87 -25.30
C ALA A 497 7.36 -11.12 -24.16
N PRO A 498 7.17 -11.52 -22.88
CA PRO A 498 7.89 -10.90 -21.77
C PRO A 498 9.40 -11.07 -21.89
N TYR A 499 10.11 -9.95 -21.93
CA TYR A 499 11.57 -9.90 -21.91
C TYR A 499 12.07 -9.90 -20.46
N ARG A 500 12.74 -10.98 -20.05
CA ARG A 500 13.26 -11.15 -18.69
C ARG A 500 14.66 -10.53 -18.54
N PHE A 501 14.85 -9.68 -17.53
CA PHE A 501 16.13 -9.04 -17.26
C PHE A 501 16.44 -8.87 -15.76
N LYS A 502 17.67 -8.43 -15.47
CA LYS A 502 18.14 -8.02 -14.13
C LYS A 502 18.88 -6.68 -14.21
N VAL A 503 18.87 -5.95 -13.09
CA VAL A 503 19.64 -4.72 -12.92
C VAL A 503 20.70 -4.92 -11.85
N LYS A 504 21.97 -4.85 -12.22
CA LYS A 504 23.08 -4.86 -11.26
C LYS A 504 23.47 -3.44 -10.93
N LYS A 505 23.31 -3.06 -9.66
CA LYS A 505 23.65 -1.75 -9.12
C LYS A 505 23.91 -1.84 -7.62
N PRO A 506 24.44 -0.81 -6.96
CA PRO A 506 24.65 -0.84 -5.52
C PRO A 506 23.35 -1.09 -4.75
N GLU A 507 23.44 -1.81 -3.63
CA GLU A 507 22.34 -1.91 -2.69
C GLU A 507 22.02 -0.55 -2.06
N ALA A 508 20.79 -0.38 -1.58
CA ALA A 508 20.40 0.82 -0.85
C ALA A 508 21.21 0.94 0.46
N VAL A 509 21.58 2.16 0.83
CA VAL A 509 22.20 2.42 2.13
C VAL A 509 21.17 2.15 3.24
N THR A 510 21.52 1.28 4.18
CA THR A 510 20.66 0.89 5.30
C THR A 510 21.41 1.00 6.64
N LYS A 511 20.68 0.80 7.75
CA LYS A 511 21.22 0.83 9.12
C LYS A 511 21.98 2.12 9.44
N ILE A 512 21.33 3.25 9.15
CA ILE A 512 21.89 4.56 9.45
C ILE A 512 21.74 4.84 10.94
N ASP A 513 22.85 5.16 11.59
CA ASP A 513 22.95 5.57 12.99
C ASP A 513 23.26 7.07 13.07
N PHE A 514 22.65 7.76 14.03
CA PHE A 514 22.87 9.19 14.31
C PHE A 514 23.40 9.39 15.73
N GLU A 515 24.58 9.97 15.86
CA GLU A 515 25.29 10.18 17.13
C GLU A 515 25.63 11.66 17.34
N LYS A 516 25.47 12.16 18.57
CA LYS A 516 25.97 13.47 18.99
C LYS A 516 27.39 13.27 19.53
N LEU A 517 28.38 13.87 18.87
CA LEU A 517 29.78 13.77 19.29
C LEU A 517 30.10 14.85 20.33
N GLU A 518 29.77 16.10 19.99
CA GLU A 518 30.00 17.29 20.81
C GLU A 518 28.84 18.28 20.62
N ARG A 519 28.87 19.42 21.31
CA ARG A 519 27.90 20.51 21.07
C ARG A 519 28.00 20.95 19.60
N ASN A 520 26.88 20.92 18.88
CA ASN A 520 26.78 21.27 17.46
C ASN A 520 27.63 20.40 16.51
N LYS A 521 28.01 19.19 16.93
CA LYS A 521 28.76 18.26 16.08
C LYS A 521 28.18 16.87 16.19
N PHE A 522 27.64 16.39 15.08
CA PHE A 522 26.94 15.12 15.02
C PHE A 522 27.56 14.26 13.91
N GLN A 523 27.30 12.97 13.96
CA GLN A 523 27.75 12.02 12.96
C GLN A 523 26.57 11.17 12.52
N ILE A 524 26.41 11.06 11.20
CA ILE A 524 25.63 10.00 10.58
C ILE A 524 26.60 8.91 10.12
N SER A 525 26.28 7.65 10.39
CA SER A 525 27.10 6.50 9.98
C SER A 525 26.21 5.37 9.46
N TRP A 526 26.74 4.51 8.61
CA TRP A 526 25.98 3.43 7.95
C TRP A 526 26.88 2.24 7.63
N ASP A 527 26.27 1.11 7.26
CA ASP A 527 27.02 -0.05 6.77
C ASP A 527 27.55 0.21 5.35
N SER A 528 28.81 -0.14 5.10
CA SER A 528 29.36 -0.07 3.74
C SER A 528 28.62 -1.03 2.81
N VAL A 529 28.21 -0.54 1.64
CA VAL A 529 27.54 -1.33 0.60
C VAL A 529 28.56 -2.17 -0.19
N SER A 530 29.70 -1.57 -0.52
CA SER A 530 30.85 -2.24 -1.16
C SER A 530 32.13 -1.44 -0.92
N ASP A 531 33.29 -2.06 -1.13
CA ASP A 531 34.59 -1.38 -0.99
C ASP A 531 34.85 -0.34 -2.10
N GLU A 532 34.08 -0.42 -3.19
CA GLU A 532 34.20 0.46 -4.36
C GLU A 532 33.15 1.59 -4.37
N ALA A 533 32.13 1.50 -3.52
CA ALA A 533 31.04 2.46 -3.48
C ALA A 533 31.49 3.86 -3.02
N GLU A 534 30.94 4.87 -3.68
CA GLU A 534 30.93 6.25 -3.22
C GLU A 534 29.54 6.60 -2.69
N TYR A 535 29.46 7.42 -1.65
CA TYR A 535 28.22 7.86 -1.03
C TYR A 535 27.98 9.33 -1.35
N LEU A 536 26.88 9.60 -2.05
CA LEU A 536 26.39 10.93 -2.33
C LEU A 536 25.43 11.31 -1.21
N ILE A 537 25.76 12.37 -0.46
CA ILE A 537 24.98 12.85 0.67
C ILE A 537 24.26 14.12 0.28
N PHE A 538 22.94 14.10 0.42
CA PHE A 538 22.05 15.22 0.15
C PHE A 538 21.44 15.72 1.46
N ALA A 539 21.27 17.03 1.60
CA ALA A 539 20.71 17.64 2.80
C ALA A 539 19.84 18.85 2.49
N SER A 540 18.72 18.97 3.21
CA SER A 540 17.79 20.10 3.11
C SER A 540 17.07 20.36 4.43
N ASN A 541 16.48 21.54 4.53
CA ASN A 541 15.52 21.92 5.57
C ASN A 541 14.06 21.69 5.14
N SER A 542 13.84 21.33 3.87
CA SER A 542 12.54 20.97 3.33
C SER A 542 12.32 19.46 3.43
N LEU A 543 11.23 19.02 4.05
CA LEU A 543 10.92 17.59 4.26
C LEU A 543 10.76 16.83 2.93
N ASP A 544 10.20 17.51 1.95
CA ASP A 544 9.86 17.06 0.60
C ASP A 544 10.96 17.35 -0.44
N PHE A 545 12.21 17.47 -0.01
CA PHE A 545 13.31 17.68 -0.94
C PHE A 545 13.56 16.43 -1.82
N LEU A 546 13.81 16.66 -3.11
CA LEU A 546 14.33 15.65 -4.03
C LEU A 546 15.85 15.76 -4.13
N PRO A 547 16.63 14.66 -4.06
CA PRO A 547 18.06 14.71 -4.36
C PRO A 547 18.33 15.35 -5.74
N SER A 548 19.26 16.30 -5.81
CA SER A 548 19.51 17.10 -7.03
C SER A 548 19.95 16.29 -8.25
N VAL A 549 20.36 15.03 -8.06
CA VAL A 549 20.66 14.09 -9.16
C VAL A 549 19.41 13.65 -9.94
N TYR A 550 18.22 13.81 -9.38
CA TYR A 550 16.95 13.46 -10.03
C TYR A 550 16.19 14.68 -10.54
N PHE A 551 16.30 15.82 -9.85
CA PHE A 551 15.63 17.06 -10.23
C PHE A 551 16.42 18.27 -9.72
N ASP A 552 16.78 19.16 -10.64
CA ASP A 552 17.70 20.27 -10.42
C ASP A 552 17.03 21.51 -9.82
N LYS A 553 15.73 21.47 -9.55
CA LYS A 553 14.98 22.58 -8.95
C LYS A 553 14.28 22.20 -7.65
N GLN A 554 14.01 23.19 -6.82
CA GLN A 554 13.15 23.08 -5.66
C GLN A 554 11.94 24.00 -5.87
N ILE A 555 10.74 23.43 -5.83
CA ILE A 555 9.50 24.20 -5.96
C ILE A 555 9.18 24.85 -4.61
N ASN A 556 8.97 26.16 -4.60
CA ASN A 556 8.67 26.94 -3.40
C ASN A 556 7.23 27.44 -3.37
N SER A 557 6.57 27.58 -4.53
CA SER A 557 5.13 27.81 -4.57
C SER A 557 4.50 27.40 -5.90
N LEU A 558 3.21 27.02 -5.84
CA LEU A 558 2.34 26.78 -6.98
C LEU A 558 1.06 27.64 -6.84
N ILE A 559 0.65 28.31 -7.92
CA ILE A 559 -0.62 29.03 -8.02
C ILE A 559 -1.40 28.41 -9.17
N ASP A 560 -2.59 27.89 -8.87
CA ASP A 560 -3.47 27.22 -9.85
C ASP A 560 -2.76 26.12 -10.64
N GLY A 561 -1.95 25.31 -9.92
CA GLY A 561 -1.15 24.22 -10.49
C GLY A 561 0.09 24.65 -11.28
N LYS A 562 0.38 25.95 -11.40
CA LYS A 562 1.57 26.46 -12.09
C LYS A 562 2.63 26.89 -11.08
N VAL A 563 3.90 26.60 -11.39
CA VAL A 563 5.03 27.03 -10.55
C VAL A 563 5.10 28.56 -10.56
N ALA A 564 4.91 29.17 -9.39
CA ALA A 564 5.03 30.60 -9.18
C ALA A 564 6.43 30.97 -8.66
N ASN A 565 7.03 30.10 -7.84
CA ASN A 565 8.40 30.25 -7.34
C ASN A 565 9.14 28.91 -7.32
N GLU A 566 10.36 28.90 -7.83
CA GLU A 566 11.30 27.78 -7.79
C GLU A 566 12.74 28.29 -7.71
N GLU A 567 13.63 27.48 -7.16
CA GLU A 567 15.06 27.77 -7.07
C GLU A 567 15.92 26.60 -7.51
N LEU A 568 17.23 26.83 -7.71
CA LEU A 568 18.17 25.77 -8.04
C LEU A 568 18.40 24.85 -6.83
N ASN A 569 18.28 23.55 -7.05
CA ASN A 569 18.41 22.54 -6.02
C ASN A 569 19.88 22.20 -5.72
N ASN A 570 20.48 22.92 -4.78
CA ASN A 570 21.87 22.74 -4.34
C ASN A 570 21.99 21.91 -3.05
N ASN A 571 21.26 20.79 -3.00
CA ASN A 571 21.19 19.96 -1.80
C ASN A 571 22.26 18.87 -1.69
N MET A 572 23.02 18.57 -2.75
CA MET A 572 24.19 17.68 -2.65
C MET A 572 25.30 18.34 -1.83
N LYS A 573 25.73 17.71 -0.73
CA LYS A 573 26.70 18.27 0.22
C LYS A 573 28.08 17.67 0.08
N VAL A 574 28.18 16.35 -0.10
CA VAL A 574 29.46 15.66 -0.18
C VAL A 574 29.35 14.36 -0.98
N ILE A 575 30.46 13.98 -1.60
CA ILE A 575 30.71 12.64 -2.13
C ILE A 575 31.88 12.07 -1.32
N THR A 576 31.69 10.93 -0.67
CA THR A 576 32.71 10.30 0.19
C THR A 576 32.78 8.80 -0.02
N LYS A 577 33.92 8.17 0.27
CA LYS A 577 34.03 6.70 0.36
C LYS A 577 33.85 6.18 1.78
N ASP A 578 33.89 7.08 2.77
CA ASP A 578 33.71 6.70 4.16
C ASP A 578 32.23 6.37 4.43
N SER A 579 31.97 5.33 5.23
CA SER A 579 30.61 4.99 5.67
C SER A 579 30.13 5.85 6.86
N SER A 580 30.60 7.09 6.91
CA SER A 580 30.15 8.07 7.90
C SER A 580 30.40 9.50 7.44
N TYR A 581 29.64 10.44 7.98
CA TYR A 581 29.75 11.86 7.70
C TYR A 581 29.44 12.70 8.94
N ILE A 582 30.27 13.71 9.17
CA ILE A 582 30.06 14.68 10.24
C ILE A 582 29.12 15.76 9.75
N VAL A 583 28.03 15.98 10.48
CA VAL A 583 27.06 17.04 10.22
C VAL A 583 27.15 18.09 11.33
N ASP A 584 27.04 19.35 10.93
CA ASP A 584 27.13 20.54 11.78
C ASP A 584 25.76 20.96 12.35
N GLY A 585 24.69 20.30 11.92
CA GLY A 585 23.33 20.66 12.30
C GLY A 585 22.70 21.77 11.44
N SER A 586 23.30 22.14 10.31
CA SER A 586 22.72 23.15 9.40
C SER A 586 21.44 22.69 8.68
N TYR A 587 21.23 21.38 8.55
CA TYR A 587 20.11 20.79 7.81
C TYR A 587 19.33 19.77 8.64
N ALA A 588 18.00 19.83 8.58
CA ALA A 588 17.13 18.89 9.31
C ALA A 588 17.06 17.50 8.70
N TYR A 589 17.20 17.42 7.37
CA TYR A 589 16.95 16.20 6.63
C TYR A 589 18.13 15.83 5.75
N TYR A 590 18.48 14.54 5.75
CA TYR A 590 19.54 13.97 4.93
C TYR A 590 19.06 12.73 4.17
N ARG A 591 19.68 12.49 3.02
CA ARG A 591 19.57 11.22 2.27
C ARG A 591 20.93 10.82 1.74
N ILE A 592 21.16 9.51 1.67
CA ILE A 592 22.40 8.93 1.16
C ILE A 592 22.05 8.03 -0.02
N ILE A 593 22.81 8.20 -1.11
CA ILE A 593 22.72 7.35 -2.30
C ILE A 593 24.10 6.75 -2.54
N ALA A 594 24.20 5.43 -2.61
CA ALA A 594 25.44 4.78 -3.01
C ALA A 594 25.59 4.84 -4.53
N ARG A 595 26.81 5.04 -5.01
CA ARG A 595 27.18 5.05 -6.42
C ARG A 595 28.35 4.13 -6.64
N GLU A 596 28.25 3.27 -7.63
CA GLU A 596 29.32 2.37 -8.06
C GLU A 596 29.27 2.28 -9.58
N ASN A 597 30.41 2.47 -10.24
CA ASN A 597 30.51 2.47 -11.71
C ASN A 597 29.50 3.42 -12.40
N GLY A 598 29.20 4.57 -11.77
CA GLY A 598 28.26 5.56 -12.28
C GLY A 598 26.78 5.29 -11.98
N GLN A 599 26.42 4.08 -11.56
CA GLN A 599 25.02 3.72 -11.25
C GLN A 599 24.67 4.01 -9.80
N LEU A 600 23.46 4.55 -9.60
CA LEU A 600 22.93 4.90 -8.28
C LEU A 600 22.14 3.75 -7.64
N SER A 601 22.28 3.57 -6.34
CA SER A 601 21.39 2.75 -5.53
C SER A 601 19.98 3.33 -5.48
N VAL A 602 19.04 2.58 -4.91
CA VAL A 602 17.84 3.22 -4.35
C VAL A 602 18.28 4.13 -3.19
N PRO A 603 17.72 5.35 -3.04
CA PRO A 603 18.07 6.23 -1.93
C PRO A 603 17.80 5.59 -0.57
N SER A 604 18.54 6.03 0.45
CA SER A 604 18.19 5.72 1.84
C SER A 604 16.81 6.27 2.20
N ARG A 605 16.23 5.73 3.28
CA ARG A 605 15.13 6.41 3.99
C ARG A 605 15.58 7.81 4.40
N LEU A 606 14.62 8.71 4.58
CA LEU A 606 14.88 10.04 5.12
C LEU A 606 15.55 9.95 6.49
N ILE A 607 16.69 10.62 6.63
CA ILE A 607 17.45 10.70 7.88
C ILE A 607 17.10 12.04 8.51
N HIS A 608 16.66 12.00 9.77
CA HIS A 608 16.40 13.19 10.55
C HIS A 608 17.59 13.47 11.45
N VAL A 609 18.12 14.69 11.37
CA VAL A 609 19.10 15.21 12.32
C VAL A 609 18.32 16.04 13.33
N TYR A 610 18.42 15.69 14.61
CA TYR A 610 17.64 16.31 15.67
C TYR A 610 18.43 16.27 16.97
N ASP A 611 18.25 17.29 17.79
CA ASP A 611 18.83 17.39 19.12
C ASP A 611 18.12 18.52 19.87
N GLU A 612 18.24 18.53 21.20
CA GLU A 612 17.73 19.62 22.02
C GLU A 612 18.42 20.96 21.74
N ASP A 613 19.69 20.94 21.31
CA ASP A 613 20.45 22.15 20.97
C ASP A 613 20.24 22.58 19.50
N LEU A 614 19.63 21.73 18.68
CA LEU A 614 19.52 21.96 17.24
C LEU A 614 18.24 22.72 16.87
N HIS A 615 18.45 23.86 16.21
CA HIS A 615 17.40 24.75 15.76
C HIS A 615 17.50 24.86 14.25
N GLN A 616 16.69 24.08 13.55
CA GLN A 616 16.69 24.03 12.10
C GLN A 616 15.35 24.55 11.61
N PRO A 617 15.32 25.49 10.66
CA PRO A 617 14.08 25.79 9.95
C PRO A 617 13.66 24.49 9.27
N ARG A 618 12.38 24.18 9.33
CA ARG A 618 11.83 22.99 8.68
C ARG A 618 10.61 23.45 7.93
N ASP A 619 10.52 23.06 6.68
CA ASP A 619 9.33 23.35 5.88
C ASP A 619 8.91 22.17 5.02
N VAL A 620 7.72 22.30 4.48
CA VAL A 620 7.16 21.41 3.47
C VAL A 620 6.19 22.22 2.62
N LEU A 621 6.07 21.85 1.35
CA LEU A 621 5.09 22.46 0.46
C LEU A 621 3.67 21.99 0.84
N GLN A 622 2.79 22.93 1.20
CA GLN A 622 1.41 22.66 1.65
C GLN A 622 0.44 23.66 1.04
N ILE A 623 -0.83 23.31 1.02
CA ILE A 623 -1.91 24.22 0.63
C ILE A 623 -2.01 25.33 1.69
N ALA A 624 -1.82 26.58 1.27
CA ALA A 624 -1.86 27.76 2.15
C ALA A 624 -3.24 28.43 2.16
N ASP A 625 -3.94 28.40 1.02
CA ASP A 625 -5.28 29.00 0.87
C ASP A 625 -6.11 28.20 -0.15
N LEU A 626 -7.35 27.89 0.24
CA LEU A 626 -8.38 27.28 -0.59
C LEU A 626 -9.55 28.25 -0.74
N ASN A 627 -9.30 29.41 -1.32
CA ASN A 627 -10.39 30.26 -1.79
C ASN A 627 -11.02 29.60 -3.03
N MET A 628 -12.36 29.67 -3.16
CA MET A 628 -13.14 28.94 -4.16
C MET A 628 -12.67 29.08 -5.63
N ASN A 629 -11.82 30.07 -5.93
CA ASN A 629 -11.34 30.36 -7.28
C ASN A 629 -9.83 30.19 -7.50
N HIS A 630 -9.01 30.00 -6.45
CA HIS A 630 -7.55 29.89 -6.60
C HIS A 630 -6.95 28.91 -5.58
N SER A 631 -6.14 27.96 -6.07
CA SER A 631 -5.36 27.07 -5.21
C SER A 631 -3.96 27.64 -5.03
N VAL A 632 -3.62 28.05 -3.82
CA VAL A 632 -2.27 28.54 -3.48
C VAL A 632 -1.56 27.52 -2.61
N ILE A 633 -0.43 27.03 -3.11
CA ILE A 633 0.43 26.06 -2.43
C ILE A 633 1.77 26.74 -2.18
N GLU A 634 2.22 26.81 -0.93
CA GLU A 634 3.44 27.51 -0.52
C GLU A 634 4.22 26.70 0.53
N ARG A 635 5.45 27.14 0.81
CA ARG A 635 6.31 26.55 1.85
C ARG A 635 5.73 26.88 3.24
N THR A 636 5.16 25.89 3.90
CA THR A 636 4.67 26.01 5.27
C THR A 636 5.75 25.54 6.23
N GLN A 637 6.11 26.42 7.17
CA GLN A 637 7.06 26.07 8.23
C GLN A 637 6.41 25.11 9.22
N PHE A 638 7.15 24.07 9.62
CA PHE A 638 6.79 23.30 10.80
C PHE A 638 6.88 24.22 12.04
N PRO A 639 6.06 23.99 13.07
CA PRO A 639 6.18 24.71 14.33
C PRO A 639 7.63 24.68 14.83
N GLN A 640 8.19 25.86 15.13
CA GLN A 640 9.51 25.98 15.73
C GLN A 640 9.51 25.33 17.12
N SER A 641 10.65 24.74 17.46
CA SER A 641 10.80 23.78 18.56
C SER A 641 11.20 24.40 19.91
N TYR A 642 11.59 25.68 19.96
CA TYR A 642 12.12 26.34 21.16
C TYR A 642 11.96 27.88 21.08
N GLU A 643 11.70 28.53 22.22
CA GLU A 643 11.83 30.00 22.36
C GLU A 643 13.32 30.39 22.39
N MET A 644 13.73 31.33 21.54
CA MET A 644 15.10 31.85 21.55
C MET A 644 15.26 32.98 22.58
N GLU A 645 16.33 32.92 23.38
CA GLU A 645 16.99 34.14 23.87
C GLU A 645 17.94 34.63 22.76
N GLU A 646 17.79 35.89 22.31
CA GLU A 646 18.56 36.52 21.20
C GLU A 646 20.10 36.37 21.33
N SER A 647 20.61 36.12 22.53
CA SER A 647 22.03 35.90 22.81
C SER A 647 22.58 34.55 22.32
N SER A 648 21.73 33.64 21.84
CA SER A 648 22.07 32.24 21.50
C SER A 648 22.43 32.02 20.03
N ILE A 649 22.23 33.03 19.18
CA ILE A 649 22.52 32.94 17.75
C ILE A 649 24.05 32.95 17.59
N LEU A 650 24.63 31.78 17.29
CA LEU A 650 26.04 31.70 16.94
C LEU A 650 26.28 32.47 15.64
N PRO A 651 27.30 33.34 15.57
CA PRO A 651 27.72 33.93 14.31
C PRO A 651 28.18 32.80 13.39
N ILE A 652 27.56 32.68 12.22
CA ILE A 652 27.94 31.72 11.18
C ILE A 652 29.45 31.90 10.89
N PRO A 653 30.29 30.87 11.06
CA PRO A 653 31.73 31.00 10.88
C PRO A 653 32.07 31.42 9.45
N ASN A 654 32.70 32.58 9.29
CA ASN A 654 33.14 33.17 8.02
C ASN A 654 34.15 32.33 7.21
N GLN A 655 34.57 31.15 7.70
CA GLN A 655 35.65 30.35 7.10
C GLN A 655 35.21 29.50 5.89
N PHE A 656 33.91 29.47 5.55
CA PHE A 656 33.39 28.83 4.33
C PHE A 656 33.13 29.82 3.18
N ALA A 657 33.54 31.09 3.31
CA ALA A 657 33.30 32.15 2.33
C ALA A 657 34.00 32.00 0.96
N SER A 658 34.78 30.92 0.74
CA SER A 658 35.33 30.62 -0.61
C SER A 658 34.38 29.77 -1.47
N TRP A 659 33.28 29.30 -0.90
CA TRP A 659 32.19 28.66 -1.63
C TRP A 659 31.01 29.64 -1.57
N GLU A 660 30.76 30.36 -2.66
CA GLU A 660 29.65 31.32 -2.79
C GLU A 660 28.29 30.60 -2.70
N ASN A 661 27.90 30.17 -1.52
CA ASN A 661 26.53 29.85 -1.19
C ASN A 661 25.79 31.17 -0.90
N LYS A 662 25.13 31.73 -1.92
CA LYS A 662 24.08 32.76 -1.78
C LYS A 662 22.83 32.26 -1.03
N LEU A 663 22.97 31.24 -0.19
CA LEU A 663 21.91 30.40 0.37
C LEU A 663 21.42 30.88 1.76
N PHE A 664 21.88 32.05 2.24
CA PHE A 664 21.49 32.56 3.56
C PHE A 664 21.05 34.03 3.59
N ASP A 665 20.64 34.61 2.46
CA ASP A 665 19.87 35.85 2.46
C ASP A 665 18.35 35.59 2.35
N VAL A 666 17.87 34.53 3.01
CA VAL A 666 16.44 34.21 3.09
C VAL A 666 15.70 35.22 3.98
N SER A 667 16.40 35.90 4.90
CA SER A 667 15.80 36.94 5.73
C SER A 667 15.40 38.21 4.96
N SER A 668 16.02 38.49 3.80
CA SER A 668 15.72 39.72 3.03
C SER A 668 14.61 39.55 1.98
N HIS A 669 14.14 38.33 1.75
CA HIS A 669 13.09 38.01 0.76
C HIS A 669 11.84 37.34 1.34
N LEU A 670 11.75 37.18 2.67
CA LEU A 670 10.49 36.82 3.32
C LEU A 670 9.50 38.00 3.21
N PRO A 671 8.32 37.83 2.58
CA PRO A 671 7.29 38.87 2.60
C PRO A 671 6.97 39.23 4.06
N SER A 672 7.01 40.52 4.38
CA SER A 672 6.86 41.08 5.73
C SER A 672 5.50 40.79 6.41
N SER A 673 4.66 39.94 5.83
CA SER A 673 3.31 39.60 6.28
C SER A 673 3.13 38.17 6.78
N VAL A 674 4.14 37.28 6.64
CA VAL A 674 4.07 35.96 7.28
C VAL A 674 4.45 36.15 8.74
N LYS A 675 3.45 36.34 9.60
CA LYS A 675 3.66 36.19 11.04
C LYS A 675 4.19 34.76 11.26
N PRO A 676 5.40 34.58 11.81
CA PRO A 676 5.83 33.26 12.23
C PRO A 676 4.73 32.68 13.10
N ASN A 677 4.23 31.49 12.78
CA ASN A 677 3.31 30.79 13.68
C ASN A 677 3.97 30.76 15.06
N GLU A 678 3.30 31.36 16.05
CA GLU A 678 3.81 31.41 17.41
C GLU A 678 4.14 29.99 17.87
N ILE A 679 5.36 29.87 18.40
CA ILE A 679 5.90 28.66 18.98
C ILE A 679 4.87 28.13 19.98
N VAL A 680 4.49 26.86 19.87
CA VAL A 680 3.80 26.19 20.97
C VAL A 680 4.82 25.25 21.61
N PRO A 681 5.72 25.78 22.47
CA PRO A 681 6.53 24.89 23.28
C PRO A 681 5.59 23.96 24.04
N TYR A 682 6.10 22.80 24.50
CA TYR A 682 5.28 21.90 25.30
C TYR A 682 4.47 22.69 26.32
N THR A 683 3.15 22.69 26.14
CA THR A 683 2.28 23.49 26.99
C THR A 683 2.24 22.83 28.36
N PRO A 684 2.55 23.56 29.45
CA PRO A 684 2.47 22.99 30.79
C PRO A 684 1.10 22.35 31.01
N SER A 685 1.10 21.08 31.37
CA SER A 685 -0.15 20.36 31.62
C SER A 685 -0.89 21.02 32.78
N PRO A 686 -2.19 21.38 32.65
CA PRO A 686 -2.95 21.95 33.77
C PRO A 686 -3.17 20.95 34.91
N TYR A 687 -2.79 19.69 34.71
CA TYR A 687 -2.88 18.61 35.67
C TYR A 687 -1.56 18.33 36.41
N LEU A 688 -0.55 19.17 36.21
CA LEU A 688 0.75 19.10 36.89
C LEU A 688 1.07 20.42 37.57
N SER A 689 1.74 20.35 38.73
CA SER A 689 2.33 21.54 39.34
C SER A 689 3.48 22.07 38.48
N ALA A 690 3.71 23.38 38.49
CA ALA A 690 4.86 24.01 37.82
C ALA A 690 6.21 23.42 38.26
N GLU A 691 6.35 23.02 39.54
CA GLU A 691 7.56 22.39 40.08
C GLU A 691 7.88 21.06 39.40
N ILE A 692 6.89 20.14 39.35
CA ILE A 692 7.05 18.86 38.63
C ILE A 692 7.43 19.12 37.18
N TRP A 693 6.70 19.98 36.48
CA TRP A 693 6.98 20.31 35.08
C TRP A 693 8.42 20.79 34.87
N ALA A 694 8.86 21.76 35.67
CA ALA A 694 10.23 22.29 35.63
C ALA A 694 11.28 21.20 35.91
N SER A 695 11.03 20.30 36.86
CA SER A 695 11.98 19.25 37.24
C SER A 695 12.25 18.21 36.15
N VAL A 696 11.26 17.98 35.26
CA VAL A 696 11.34 16.99 34.18
C VAL A 696 11.55 17.59 32.79
N LYS A 697 11.44 18.91 32.62
CA LYS A 697 11.54 19.61 31.33
C LYS A 697 12.83 19.25 30.57
N GLN A 698 13.96 19.16 31.28
CA GLN A 698 15.27 18.77 30.72
C GLN A 698 15.33 17.34 30.14
N TYR A 699 14.31 16.51 30.42
CA TYR A 699 14.24 15.15 29.92
C TYR A 699 13.23 15.01 28.78
N PHE A 700 12.60 16.09 28.34
CA PHE A 700 11.58 16.02 27.31
C PHE A 700 12.18 15.57 25.98
N LEU A 701 11.36 14.87 25.22
CA LEU A 701 11.65 14.53 23.84
C LEU A 701 11.86 15.84 23.07
N PRO A 702 12.98 16.01 22.33
CA PRO A 702 13.22 17.23 21.57
C PRO A 702 12.03 17.55 20.67
N GLU A 703 11.65 18.81 20.57
CA GLU A 703 10.45 19.19 19.81
C GLU A 703 10.64 18.99 18.28
N ASN A 704 11.90 18.97 17.82
CA ASN A 704 12.29 18.64 16.46
C ASN A 704 12.43 17.13 16.21
N HIS A 705 12.22 16.28 17.22
CA HIS A 705 12.45 14.84 17.11
C HIS A 705 11.47 14.18 16.12
N PRO A 706 11.92 13.29 15.21
CA PRO A 706 11.10 12.71 14.13
C PRO A 706 9.89 11.90 14.63
N VAL A 707 10.00 11.28 15.80
CA VAL A 707 8.88 10.54 16.41
C VAL A 707 7.80 11.45 17.00
N LYS A 708 8.09 12.71 17.34
CA LYS A 708 7.16 13.58 18.08
C LYS A 708 5.87 13.85 17.31
N PRO A 709 5.86 14.26 16.02
CA PRO A 709 4.62 14.48 15.28
C PRO A 709 3.72 13.23 15.25
N LYS A 710 4.32 12.04 15.16
CA LYS A 710 3.59 10.77 15.19
C LYS A 710 2.97 10.49 16.55
N LEU A 711 3.68 10.82 17.64
CA LEU A 711 3.13 10.73 18.99
C LEU A 711 2.01 11.75 19.19
N ASP A 712 2.19 12.99 18.75
CA ASP A 712 1.17 14.03 18.84
C ASP A 712 -0.13 13.58 18.15
N ARG A 713 -0.04 13.09 16.91
CA ARG A 713 -1.19 12.48 16.20
C ARG A 713 -1.84 11.35 17.00
N MET A 714 -1.03 10.41 17.49
CA MET A 714 -1.51 9.19 18.16
C MET A 714 -2.21 9.49 19.49
N PHE A 715 -1.62 10.37 20.31
CA PHE A 715 -2.08 10.66 21.67
C PHE A 715 -3.09 11.80 21.73
N SER A 716 -3.18 12.67 20.72
CA SER A 716 -4.19 13.74 20.65
C SER A 716 -5.52 13.26 20.08
N LYS A 717 -5.55 12.11 19.39
CA LYS A 717 -6.80 11.54 18.86
C LYS A 717 -7.64 10.83 19.91
N ARG A 718 -7.00 10.04 20.77
CA ARG A 718 -7.67 9.24 21.81
C ARG A 718 -6.79 9.10 23.04
N ARG A 719 -7.40 8.76 24.17
CA ARG A 719 -6.66 8.51 25.41
C ARG A 719 -5.99 7.12 25.36
N VAL A 720 -4.91 7.01 24.60
CA VAL A 720 -4.17 5.74 24.37
C VAL A 720 -3.76 5.08 25.68
N MET A 721 -3.33 5.86 26.67
CA MET A 721 -2.94 5.36 27.99
C MET A 721 -4.11 5.01 28.90
N LEU A 722 -5.37 5.03 28.45
CA LEU A 722 -6.50 4.72 29.33
C LEU A 722 -6.41 3.30 29.92
N SER A 723 -6.21 2.29 29.07
CA SER A 723 -6.14 0.88 29.46
C SER A 723 -5.18 0.08 28.56
N PRO A 724 -4.82 -1.16 28.94
CA PRO A 724 -4.13 -2.11 28.05
C PRO A 724 -4.80 -2.26 26.68
N ASP A 725 -6.14 -2.27 26.62
CA ASP A 725 -6.87 -2.49 25.38
C ASP A 725 -6.82 -1.26 24.46
N THR A 726 -6.90 -0.05 25.02
CA THR A 726 -6.71 1.18 24.21
C THR A 726 -5.28 1.31 23.70
N PHE A 727 -4.30 0.85 24.49
CA PHE A 727 -2.89 0.79 24.07
C PHE A 727 -2.70 -0.22 22.93
N LYS A 728 -3.31 -1.42 23.02
CA LYS A 728 -3.33 -2.39 21.91
C LYS A 728 -3.99 -1.82 20.66
N ALA A 729 -5.16 -1.20 20.81
CA ALA A 729 -5.91 -0.61 19.70
C ALA A 729 -5.15 0.52 19.01
N ALA A 730 -4.18 1.14 19.71
CA ALA A 730 -3.24 2.13 19.17
C ALA A 730 -2.07 1.53 18.39
N GLY A 731 -2.00 0.21 18.21
CA GLY A 731 -0.99 -0.46 17.39
C GLY A 731 0.24 -0.92 18.18
N PHE A 732 0.26 -0.79 19.51
CA PHE A 732 1.36 -1.28 20.33
C PHE A 732 1.30 -2.81 20.49
N VAL A 733 2.39 -3.47 20.08
CA VAL A 733 2.50 -4.94 19.99
C VAL A 733 2.39 -5.62 21.37
N ARG A 734 2.99 -5.04 22.41
CA ARG A 734 3.02 -5.58 23.79
C ARG A 734 2.19 -4.70 24.70
N TYR A 735 0.94 -5.08 24.89
CA TYR A 735 -0.03 -4.28 25.63
C TYR A 735 -0.34 -4.81 27.03
N LYS A 736 0.18 -5.98 27.43
CA LYS A 736 -0.03 -6.51 28.78
C LYS A 736 0.96 -5.89 29.76
N PRO A 737 0.49 -5.34 30.90
CA PRO A 737 1.38 -4.77 31.90
C PRO A 737 2.28 -5.85 32.51
N GLY A 738 3.52 -5.48 32.85
CA GLY A 738 4.42 -6.35 33.58
C GLY A 738 3.82 -6.75 34.93
N ARG A 739 3.90 -8.05 35.30
CA ARG A 739 3.27 -8.57 36.54
C ARG A 739 3.65 -7.82 37.82
N VAL A 740 4.88 -7.31 37.88
CA VAL A 740 5.43 -6.64 39.07
C VAL A 740 5.56 -5.13 38.86
N SER A 741 6.03 -4.71 37.68
CA SER A 741 6.27 -3.29 37.40
C SER A 741 5.00 -2.53 37.04
N HIS A 742 3.93 -3.22 36.63
CA HIS A 742 2.70 -2.64 36.08
C HIS A 742 2.87 -1.78 34.81
N ILE A 743 4.10 -1.63 34.32
CA ILE A 743 4.43 -0.82 33.15
C ILE A 743 4.01 -1.53 31.86
N LEU A 744 3.42 -0.77 30.94
CA LEU A 744 3.27 -1.13 29.54
C LEU A 744 4.60 -0.84 28.85
N ALA A 745 5.16 -1.82 28.16
CA ALA A 745 6.48 -1.73 27.55
C ALA A 745 6.45 -2.37 26.15
N SER A 746 6.44 -1.55 25.11
CA SER A 746 6.17 -2.00 23.75
C SER A 746 6.93 -1.22 22.69
N ALA A 747 7.28 -1.92 21.60
CA ALA A 747 7.56 -1.28 20.32
C ALA A 747 6.25 -0.92 19.60
N HIS A 748 6.34 -0.05 18.60
CA HIS A 748 5.24 0.28 17.71
C HIS A 748 5.71 0.13 16.25
N PRO A 749 5.00 -0.61 15.37
CA PRO A 749 5.46 -0.90 14.01
C PRO A 749 5.78 0.34 13.17
N LYS A 750 5.04 1.44 13.39
CA LYS A 750 5.22 2.73 12.69
C LYS A 750 6.28 3.67 13.30
N LEU A 751 6.78 3.33 14.48
CA LEU A 751 7.79 4.11 15.22
C LEU A 751 9.06 3.27 15.36
N GLN A 752 9.57 2.80 14.21
CA GLN A 752 10.76 1.94 14.15
C GLN A 752 11.97 2.64 14.77
N GLY A 753 12.81 1.85 15.45
CA GLY A 753 13.96 2.39 16.18
C GLY A 753 13.61 2.90 17.58
N PHE A 754 12.35 2.84 18.00
CA PHE A 754 11.91 3.31 19.31
C PHE A 754 11.13 2.25 20.11
N PHE A 755 11.21 2.39 21.43
CA PHE A 755 10.56 1.55 22.43
C PHE A 755 9.89 2.45 23.47
N PHE A 756 8.64 2.15 23.79
CA PHE A 756 7.78 3.00 24.62
C PHE A 756 7.50 2.33 25.94
N LYS A 757 7.54 3.12 27.03
CA LYS A 757 7.13 2.66 28.36
C LYS A 757 6.16 3.65 28.99
N GLY A 758 5.10 3.15 29.61
CA GLY A 758 4.12 4.00 30.30
C GLY A 758 3.23 3.22 31.25
N PHE A 759 2.48 3.92 32.09
CA PHE A 759 1.51 3.31 32.99
C PHE A 759 0.10 3.61 32.48
N PRO A 760 -0.85 2.67 32.55
CA PRO A 760 -2.21 2.96 32.13
C PRO A 760 -2.93 3.80 33.19
N ASP A 761 -3.89 4.63 32.77
CA ASP A 761 -4.68 5.49 33.66
C ASP A 761 -5.52 4.66 34.64
N VAL A 762 -5.93 3.44 34.26
CA VAL A 762 -6.61 2.50 35.17
C VAL A 762 -5.74 1.97 36.31
N ASP A 763 -4.42 2.21 36.30
CA ASP A 763 -3.53 1.80 37.39
C ASP A 763 -3.44 2.86 38.49
N LEU A 764 -4.23 2.64 39.54
CA LEU A 764 -4.31 3.48 40.73
C LEU A 764 -3.11 3.33 41.68
N LYS A 765 -2.29 2.27 41.53
CA LYS A 765 -1.17 1.99 42.46
C LYS A 765 0.03 2.89 42.22
N ILE A 766 0.13 3.48 41.03
CA ILE A 766 1.29 4.27 40.59
C ILE A 766 0.90 5.75 40.57
N THR A 767 1.13 6.45 41.69
CA THR A 767 0.79 7.87 41.84
C THR A 767 1.85 8.81 41.26
N ASN A 768 3.13 8.47 41.41
CA ASN A 768 4.26 9.26 40.91
C ASN A 768 4.89 8.56 39.71
N ASP A 769 4.15 8.40 38.63
CA ASP A 769 4.64 7.79 37.39
C ASP A 769 5.84 8.56 36.80
N TRP A 770 5.74 9.90 36.76
CA TRP A 770 6.78 10.77 36.23
C TRP A 770 8.15 10.55 36.89
N GLU A 771 8.19 10.33 38.21
CA GLU A 771 9.43 10.15 38.96
C GLU A 771 10.11 8.83 38.56
N LYS A 772 9.33 7.76 38.40
CA LYS A 772 9.84 6.46 37.94
C LYS A 772 10.39 6.54 36.51
N LEU A 773 9.69 7.26 35.62
CA LEU A 773 10.14 7.44 34.25
C LEU A 773 11.40 8.33 34.20
N ALA A 774 11.45 9.42 34.95
CA ALA A 774 12.62 10.29 35.04
C ALA A 774 13.84 9.56 35.63
N ASN A 775 13.66 8.72 36.65
CA ASN A 775 14.74 7.91 37.22
C ASN A 775 15.35 6.94 36.21
N ARG A 776 14.56 6.42 35.26
CA ARG A 776 15.09 5.61 34.16
C ARG A 776 16.01 6.42 33.25
N ILE A 777 15.72 7.70 33.03
CA ILE A 777 16.57 8.59 32.22
C ILE A 777 17.85 8.91 32.98
N ARG A 778 17.76 9.32 34.25
CA ARG A 778 18.94 9.58 35.11
C ARG A 778 19.87 8.38 35.20
N GLY A 779 19.32 7.19 35.42
CA GLY A 779 20.14 5.97 35.47
C GLY A 779 20.79 5.66 34.13
N ALA A 780 20.14 5.99 33.00
CA ALA A 780 20.76 5.83 31.68
C ALA A 780 21.97 6.76 31.52
N LEU A 781 21.81 8.04 31.87
CA LEU A 781 22.86 9.05 31.81
C LEU A 781 24.05 8.67 32.71
N SER A 782 23.79 8.24 33.94
CA SER A 782 24.83 7.82 34.90
C SER A 782 25.64 6.63 34.38
N ILE A 783 24.97 5.64 33.79
CA ILE A 783 25.64 4.47 33.19
C ILE A 783 26.45 4.87 31.96
N GLU A 784 25.92 5.75 31.12
CA GLU A 784 26.63 6.23 29.93
C GLU A 784 27.91 6.98 30.32
N GLU A 785 27.85 7.85 31.32
CA GLU A 785 29.02 8.54 31.87
C GLU A 785 30.04 7.55 32.44
N CYS A 786 29.59 6.54 33.19
CA CYS A 786 30.45 5.46 33.69
C CYS A 786 31.16 4.71 32.55
N ILE A 787 30.42 4.34 31.50
CA ILE A 787 30.98 3.68 30.31
C ILE A 787 32.03 4.56 29.65
N LYS A 788 31.79 5.88 29.55
CA LYS A 788 32.74 6.84 28.98
C LYS A 788 34.00 6.98 29.84
N ARG A 789 33.85 7.14 31.16
CA ARG A 789 34.98 7.23 32.13
C ARG A 789 35.93 6.03 32.03
N HIS A 790 35.40 4.83 31.80
CA HIS A 790 36.18 3.59 31.74
C HIS A 790 36.58 3.15 30.33
N GLY A 791 36.20 3.88 29.28
CA GLY A 791 36.53 3.51 27.88
C GLY A 791 35.80 2.26 27.37
N TYR A 792 34.58 2.00 27.87
CA TYR A 792 33.81 0.78 27.60
C TYR A 792 32.81 0.90 26.43
N GLN A 793 32.85 1.95 25.61
CA GLN A 793 31.91 2.21 24.51
C GLN A 793 31.91 1.11 23.43
N LYS A 794 33.00 0.33 23.33
CA LYS A 794 33.11 -0.81 22.42
C LYS A 794 32.35 -2.04 22.89
N ILE A 795 32.08 -2.16 24.19
CA ILE A 795 31.45 -3.34 24.81
C ILE A 795 30.03 -3.07 25.31
N PHE A 796 29.74 -1.83 25.71
CA PHE A 796 28.44 -1.42 26.23
C PHE A 796 27.81 -0.33 25.38
N LYS A 797 26.48 -0.27 25.44
CA LYS A 797 25.69 0.85 24.95
C LYS A 797 24.49 1.08 25.88
N VAL A 798 23.92 2.28 25.84
CA VAL A 798 22.76 2.67 26.64
C VAL A 798 21.79 3.36 25.70
N PRO A 799 20.49 3.04 25.73
CA PRO A 799 19.52 3.77 24.91
C PRO A 799 19.41 5.20 25.41
N LYS A 800 19.35 6.16 24.49
CA LYS A 800 18.81 7.48 24.83
C LYS A 800 17.35 7.33 25.23
N LYS A 801 16.95 8.14 26.20
CA LYS A 801 15.61 8.08 26.80
C LYS A 801 15.07 9.48 27.02
N TRP A 802 13.80 9.66 26.70
CA TRP A 802 13.10 10.94 26.80
C TRP A 802 11.72 10.74 27.43
N LEU A 803 11.18 11.80 28.01
CA LEU A 803 9.78 11.89 28.39
C LEU A 803 9.00 12.57 27.27
N TYR A 804 7.89 11.96 26.88
CA TYR A 804 6.90 12.61 26.04
C TYR A 804 5.71 13.03 26.93
N PRO A 805 5.48 14.34 27.13
CA PRO A 805 4.28 14.85 27.79
C PRO A 805 3.01 14.47 27.03
N LEU A 806 2.08 13.84 27.72
CA LEU A 806 0.78 13.48 27.14
C LEU A 806 -0.13 14.72 27.04
N PRO A 807 -0.86 14.90 25.92
CA PRO A 807 -1.70 16.07 25.74
C PRO A 807 -2.82 16.13 26.79
N ALA A 808 -3.27 17.36 27.10
CA ALA A 808 -4.37 17.61 28.03
C ALA A 808 -5.64 16.87 27.59
N ASN A 809 -5.91 16.92 26.28
CA ASN A 809 -7.04 16.28 25.63
C ASN A 809 -6.59 15.23 24.60
N PRO A 810 -7.38 14.17 24.41
CA PRO A 810 -8.58 13.82 25.16
C PRO A 810 -8.23 13.42 26.59
N SER A 811 -8.99 13.97 27.55
CA SER A 811 -8.80 13.70 28.97
C SER A 811 -9.38 12.33 29.32
N PRO A 812 -8.77 11.57 30.26
CA PRO A 812 -9.39 10.33 30.71
C PRO A 812 -10.74 10.60 31.39
N PRO A 813 -11.66 9.62 31.46
CA PRO A 813 -12.95 9.79 32.13
C PRO A 813 -12.79 10.23 33.58
N LYS A 814 -13.60 11.18 34.04
CA LYS A 814 -13.65 11.63 35.44
C LYS A 814 -14.25 10.51 36.30
N SER A 815 -13.41 9.67 36.89
CA SER A 815 -13.81 8.52 37.72
C SER A 815 -12.77 8.23 38.78
N SER A 816 -13.20 7.83 39.98
CA SER A 816 -12.31 7.40 41.07
C SER A 816 -11.52 6.12 40.75
N LYS A 817 -11.90 5.41 39.69
CA LYS A 817 -11.21 4.23 39.17
C LYS A 817 -10.10 4.57 38.17
N ILE A 818 -9.87 5.86 37.91
CA ILE A 818 -8.94 6.35 36.89
C ILE A 818 -8.00 7.37 37.52
N LEU A 819 -6.71 7.20 37.29
CA LEU A 819 -5.63 8.08 37.71
C LEU A 819 -4.84 8.54 36.49
N ARG A 820 -5.07 9.79 36.08
CA ARG A 820 -4.44 10.39 34.90
C ARG A 820 -2.91 10.29 34.97
N LYS A 821 -2.30 9.68 33.96
CA LYS A 821 -0.86 9.75 33.69
C LYS A 821 -0.55 10.94 32.80
N ASN A 822 0.62 11.53 32.95
CA ASN A 822 0.98 12.74 32.20
C ASN A 822 2.19 12.55 31.29
N PHE A 823 2.88 11.41 31.38
CA PHE A 823 4.06 11.14 30.57
C PHE A 823 4.11 9.70 30.09
N ILE A 824 4.78 9.49 28.98
CA ILE A 824 5.37 8.20 28.61
C ILE A 824 6.87 8.38 28.44
N LEU A 825 7.61 7.29 28.53
CA LEU A 825 9.03 7.23 28.22
C LEU A 825 9.21 6.73 26.80
N VAL A 826 9.94 7.49 26.00
CA VAL A 826 10.43 7.12 24.68
C VAL A 826 11.88 6.71 24.84
N ALA A 827 12.27 5.54 24.33
CA ALA A 827 13.65 5.06 24.39
C ALA A 827 14.08 4.52 23.02
N GLU A 828 15.36 4.58 22.71
CA GLU A 828 15.90 3.93 21.50
C GLU A 828 15.75 2.40 21.58
N ASP A 829 15.44 1.77 20.44
CA ASP A 829 15.45 0.31 20.29
C ASP A 829 16.89 -0.19 20.07
N MET A 830 17.41 -0.88 21.08
CA MET A 830 18.79 -1.36 21.11
C MET A 830 19.05 -2.61 20.25
N ARG A 831 18.04 -3.13 19.53
CA ARG A 831 18.13 -4.32 18.67
C ARG A 831 18.62 -5.56 19.43
N ILE A 832 17.97 -5.84 20.55
CA ILE A 832 18.33 -6.90 21.48
C ILE A 832 17.95 -8.30 20.94
N TYR A 833 18.63 -9.35 21.40
CA TYR A 833 18.20 -10.72 21.13
C TYR A 833 16.93 -11.08 21.90
N GLU A 834 16.15 -12.01 21.37
CA GLU A 834 15.03 -12.63 22.08
C GLU A 834 15.50 -13.38 23.33
N HIS A 835 14.58 -13.61 24.27
CA HIS A 835 14.89 -14.06 25.64
C HIS A 835 15.81 -15.28 25.68
N ASP A 836 15.46 -16.36 24.97
CA ASP A 836 16.21 -17.62 25.03
C ASP A 836 17.58 -17.49 24.38
N LYS A 837 17.64 -16.86 23.20
CA LYS A 837 18.91 -16.59 22.51
C LYS A 837 19.83 -15.68 23.34
N ASN A 838 19.27 -14.68 24.02
CA ASN A 838 20.03 -13.81 24.91
C ASN A 838 20.62 -14.57 26.11
N ASN A 839 19.83 -15.45 26.76
CA ASN A 839 20.33 -16.31 27.85
C ASN A 839 21.47 -17.22 27.37
N ASP A 840 21.36 -17.73 26.15
CA ASP A 840 22.40 -18.53 25.51
C ASP A 840 23.68 -17.73 25.25
N MET A 841 23.55 -16.48 24.81
CA MET A 841 24.69 -15.58 24.61
C MET A 841 25.43 -15.31 25.91
N TYR A 842 24.72 -15.13 27.03
CA TYR A 842 25.33 -14.99 28.36
C TYR A 842 26.18 -16.20 28.77
N LYS A 843 25.75 -17.42 28.42
CA LYS A 843 26.53 -18.64 28.71
C LYS A 843 27.74 -18.80 27.80
N LYS A 844 27.61 -18.41 26.53
CA LYS A 844 28.59 -18.71 25.45
C LYS A 844 29.59 -17.58 25.18
N LYS A 845 29.17 -16.32 25.28
CA LYS A 845 29.94 -15.14 24.84
C LYS A 845 30.48 -14.28 25.98
N MET A 846 30.04 -14.50 27.22
CA MET A 846 30.56 -13.77 28.37
C MET A 846 32.03 -14.15 28.64
N THR A 847 32.94 -13.20 28.44
CA THR A 847 34.38 -13.34 28.72
C THR A 847 34.73 -12.73 30.08
N ARG A 848 35.95 -12.98 30.59
CA ARG A 848 36.41 -12.36 31.85
C ARG A 848 36.43 -10.83 31.77
N SER A 849 36.99 -10.27 30.69
CA SER A 849 37.06 -8.83 30.46
C SER A 849 35.65 -8.20 30.37
N LEU A 850 34.73 -8.83 29.64
CA LEU A 850 33.34 -8.34 29.56
C LEU A 850 32.65 -8.40 30.93
N MET A 851 32.87 -9.47 31.69
CA MET A 851 32.31 -9.66 33.03
C MET A 851 32.87 -8.69 34.06
N GLU A 852 34.18 -8.39 34.02
CA GLU A 852 34.81 -7.38 34.86
C GLU A 852 34.23 -6.00 34.57
N ALA A 853 34.16 -5.61 33.29
CA ALA A 853 33.60 -4.33 32.90
C ALA A 853 32.12 -4.21 33.33
N LEU A 854 31.36 -5.31 33.20
CA LEU A 854 29.96 -5.37 33.63
C LEU A 854 29.82 -5.25 35.15
N PHE A 855 30.72 -5.90 35.90
CA PHE A 855 30.79 -5.78 37.35
C PHE A 855 31.10 -4.33 37.77
N VAL A 856 32.08 -3.69 37.15
CA VAL A 856 32.48 -2.30 37.44
C VAL A 856 31.29 -1.36 37.27
N VAL A 857 30.61 -1.40 36.12
CA VAL A 857 29.46 -0.51 35.85
C VAL A 857 28.32 -0.76 36.84
N ILE A 858 27.94 -2.03 37.09
CA ILE A 858 26.87 -2.36 38.05
C ILE A 858 27.21 -1.92 39.46
N ASN A 859 28.47 -2.08 39.88
CA ASN A 859 28.92 -1.77 41.22
C ASN A 859 29.07 -0.26 41.45
N GLU A 860 29.71 0.47 40.52
CA GLU A 860 29.94 1.92 40.64
C GLU A 860 28.66 2.73 40.49
N GLU A 861 27.70 2.25 39.71
CA GLU A 861 26.42 2.96 39.51
C GLU A 861 25.29 2.39 40.39
N GLY A 862 25.57 1.40 41.26
CA GLY A 862 24.59 0.86 42.21
C GLY A 862 23.33 0.31 41.55
N LEU A 863 23.48 -0.46 40.46
CA LEU A 863 22.36 -0.87 39.60
C LEU A 863 21.61 -2.10 40.13
N ALA A 864 20.63 -1.87 41.00
CA ALA A 864 19.89 -2.95 41.67
C ALA A 864 18.93 -3.72 40.74
N ASP A 865 18.46 -3.09 39.67
CA ASP A 865 17.56 -3.69 38.66
C ASP A 865 18.30 -4.26 37.44
N SER A 866 19.55 -3.87 37.20
CA SER A 866 20.38 -4.38 36.08
C SER A 866 21.00 -5.76 36.35
N LEU A 867 20.54 -6.46 37.39
CA LEU A 867 21.00 -7.82 37.76
C LEU A 867 20.20 -8.94 37.07
N TYR A 868 19.65 -8.65 35.88
CA TYR A 868 18.93 -9.62 35.07
C TYR A 868 19.36 -9.53 33.60
N ALA A 869 19.58 -10.68 32.96
CA ALA A 869 20.06 -10.72 31.57
C ALA A 869 19.11 -10.02 30.59
N PHE A 870 17.81 -9.94 30.90
CA PHE A 870 16.83 -9.22 30.08
C PHE A 870 16.86 -7.69 30.29
N ASN A 871 17.48 -7.18 31.37
CA ASN A 871 17.70 -5.76 31.60
C ASN A 871 19.06 -5.28 31.08
N VAL A 872 20.00 -6.23 30.90
CA VAL A 872 21.29 -5.98 30.25
C VAL A 872 21.50 -6.94 29.05
N PRO A 873 20.62 -6.98 28.04
CA PRO A 873 20.72 -7.99 26.98
C PRO A 873 21.90 -7.76 26.02
N PHE A 874 22.34 -8.85 25.39
CA PHE A 874 23.17 -8.80 24.19
C PHE A 874 22.36 -8.23 23.03
N CYS A 875 23.01 -7.39 22.25
CA CYS A 875 22.49 -6.77 21.04
C CYS A 875 23.01 -7.49 19.80
N LYS A 876 22.32 -7.30 18.67
CA LYS A 876 22.70 -7.92 17.38
C LYS A 876 24.08 -7.48 16.88
N ASP A 877 24.58 -6.33 17.33
CA ASP A 877 25.93 -5.82 17.07
C ASP A 877 27.02 -6.42 17.99
N GLY A 878 26.65 -7.30 18.92
CA GLY A 878 27.56 -7.95 19.87
C GLY A 878 27.81 -7.19 21.18
N LYS A 879 27.32 -5.96 21.33
CA LYS A 879 27.42 -5.18 22.58
C LYS A 879 26.37 -5.63 23.61
N LEU A 880 26.58 -5.27 24.88
CA LEU A 880 25.58 -5.37 25.94
C LEU A 880 24.87 -4.02 26.12
N ALA A 881 23.53 -4.02 26.22
CA ALA A 881 22.76 -2.78 26.38
C ALA A 881 22.08 -2.68 27.75
N PHE A 882 22.21 -1.57 28.46
CA PHE A 882 21.48 -1.32 29.72
C PHE A 882 20.09 -0.72 29.46
N ILE A 883 19.05 -1.55 29.32
CA ILE A 883 17.72 -1.12 28.86
C ILE A 883 16.73 -0.77 29.99
N ASP A 884 16.97 -1.29 31.21
CA ASP A 884 16.25 -0.90 32.42
C ASP A 884 17.23 -0.34 33.44
N THR A 885 16.94 0.88 33.90
CA THR A 885 17.89 1.76 34.59
C THR A 885 17.15 2.59 35.65
N GLU A 886 16.02 2.11 36.17
CA GLU A 886 15.21 2.82 37.16
C GLU A 886 15.89 2.83 38.54
N TRP A 887 16.50 1.70 38.93
CA TRP A 887 17.06 1.50 40.28
C TRP A 887 18.60 1.64 40.28
N HIS A 888 19.08 2.85 39.99
CA HIS A 888 20.49 3.24 40.08
C HIS A 888 20.81 3.90 41.44
N HIS A 889 22.10 3.96 41.77
CA HIS A 889 22.65 4.47 43.03
C HIS A 889 22.05 3.81 44.28
N ARG A 890 21.77 2.50 44.18
CA ARG A 890 21.24 1.69 45.29
C ARG A 890 22.22 0.62 45.73
N TRP A 891 22.87 0.89 46.85
CA TRP A 891 23.77 -0.06 47.51
C TRP A 891 23.18 -0.63 48.81
N PRO A 892 23.55 -1.86 49.19
CA PRO A 892 24.41 -2.79 48.45
C PRO A 892 23.68 -3.46 47.27
N VAL A 893 24.42 -3.73 46.20
CA VAL A 893 23.88 -4.43 45.01
C VAL A 893 23.81 -5.94 45.25
N ASN A 894 22.68 -6.57 44.93
CA ASN A 894 22.46 -8.01 45.14
C ASN A 894 23.05 -8.88 44.00
N PHE A 895 24.38 -8.84 43.86
CA PHE A 895 25.12 -9.56 42.81
C PHE A 895 24.80 -11.05 42.63
N PRO A 896 24.43 -11.85 43.67
CA PRO A 896 24.06 -13.25 43.50
C PRO A 896 22.93 -13.50 42.48
N LYS A 897 22.01 -12.55 42.28
CA LYS A 897 20.89 -12.70 41.34
C LYS A 897 21.32 -12.94 39.89
N PHE A 898 22.45 -12.39 39.49
CA PHE A 898 22.91 -12.40 38.10
C PHE A 898 23.67 -13.68 37.72
N LYS A 899 24.21 -14.39 38.73
CA LYS A 899 25.02 -15.59 38.57
C LYS A 899 24.35 -16.68 37.72
N LYS A 900 23.03 -16.82 37.82
CA LYS A 900 22.25 -17.88 37.14
C LYS A 900 22.31 -17.81 35.61
N TYR A 901 22.72 -16.69 35.03
CA TYR A 901 22.83 -16.52 33.59
C TYR A 901 24.19 -16.97 33.02
N PHE A 902 25.21 -17.11 33.88
CA PHE A 902 26.57 -17.41 33.45
C PHE A 902 26.83 -18.91 33.30
N SER A 903 27.82 -19.28 32.49
CA SER A 903 28.39 -20.62 32.53
C SER A 903 29.02 -20.91 33.91
N SER A 904 29.12 -22.17 34.30
CA SER A 904 29.70 -22.56 35.61
C SER A 904 31.07 -21.93 35.87
N LYS A 905 31.94 -21.88 34.85
CA LYS A 905 33.27 -21.24 34.92
C LYS A 905 33.17 -19.74 35.17
N MET A 906 32.29 -19.05 34.44
CA MET A 906 32.10 -17.60 34.59
C MET A 906 31.36 -17.24 35.88
N GLY A 907 30.42 -18.07 36.35
CA GLY A 907 29.76 -17.88 37.64
C GLY A 907 30.73 -17.95 38.83
N LYS A 908 31.72 -18.86 38.80
CA LYS A 908 32.80 -18.89 39.81
C LYS A 908 33.67 -17.63 39.76
N TYR A 909 33.89 -17.09 38.55
CA TYR A 909 34.65 -15.85 38.37
C TYR A 909 33.90 -14.64 38.91
N TRP A 910 32.59 -14.56 38.63
CA TRP A 910 31.71 -13.55 39.20
C TRP A 910 31.74 -13.55 40.73
N ASP A 911 31.63 -14.71 41.37
CA ASP A 911 31.73 -14.80 42.84
C ASP A 911 33.07 -14.26 43.37
N LYS A 912 34.15 -14.43 42.61
CA LYS A 912 35.47 -13.90 42.96
C LYS A 912 35.44 -12.37 42.94
N LEU A 913 34.95 -11.76 41.85
CA LEU A 913 34.83 -10.30 41.73
C LEU A 913 34.01 -9.70 42.89
N VAL A 914 32.88 -10.31 43.22
CA VAL A 914 32.00 -9.87 44.32
C VAL A 914 32.71 -9.94 45.67
N ARG A 915 33.44 -11.03 45.96
CA ARG A 915 34.20 -11.18 47.22
C ARG A 915 35.35 -10.18 47.31
N ASP A 916 36.09 -9.98 46.22
CA ASP A 916 37.24 -9.08 46.19
C ASP A 916 36.78 -7.61 46.39
N ALA A 917 35.64 -7.22 45.81
CA ALA A 917 35.05 -5.91 46.04
C ALA A 917 34.55 -5.71 47.48
N ALA A 918 33.95 -6.74 48.09
CA ALA A 918 33.51 -6.66 49.49
C ALA A 918 34.69 -6.38 50.43
N LYS A 919 35.83 -7.06 50.24
CA LYS A 919 37.06 -6.81 51.01
C LYS A 919 37.60 -5.40 50.82
N ASN A 920 37.60 -4.90 49.59
CA ASN A 920 38.08 -3.55 49.29
C ASN A 920 37.19 -2.45 49.89
N ASN A 921 35.89 -2.68 49.99
CA ASN A 921 34.97 -1.74 50.62
C ASN A 921 35.05 -1.74 52.15
N GLU A 922 35.38 -2.88 52.76
CA GLU A 922 35.71 -2.96 54.19
C GLU A 922 37.02 -2.25 54.53
N LEU A 923 38.01 -2.25 53.62
CA LEU A 923 39.29 -1.54 53.79
C LEU A 923 39.21 -0.02 53.57
N LYS A 924 38.13 0.48 52.92
CA LYS A 924 37.89 1.91 52.68
C LYS A 924 37.04 2.58 53.78
N LYS A 925 36.38 1.80 54.63
CA LYS A 925 35.68 2.26 55.83
C LYS A 925 36.61 2.22 57.02
#